data_AF-A0A8B8D5H5-F1
#
_entry.id   AF-A0A8B8D5H5-F1
#
_cell.length_a   1.000
_cell.length_b   1.000
_cell.length_c   1.000
_cell.angle_alpha   90.00
_cell.angle_beta   90.00
_cell.angle_gamma   90.00
#
_symmetry.space_group_name_H-M   'P 1'
#
loop_
_entity.id
_entity.type
_entity.pdbx_description
1 polymer ?
#
loop_
_entity_poly.entity_id
_entity_poly.type
_entity_poly.pdbx_seq_one_letter_code
_entity_poly.pdbx_strand_id
1 'polypeptide(L)'
;MSYRKEDSLILENFSEKNKQGDFERELREHFRKLGFYREVPTPELLREAQQVYHTLDWPQQFDDDGDPLPCPPSSSRDEILNPSEIKELDDHAMQTPTTYLGQHVRYLVEYLVRPAISDVHKARVLTRWLGRCMDDDFLKYLPRTEWSHPESVAGFIWKLRKRQMDYDEFFQELCKYANLKAHNVDGCVRNTIKYQVGGDFMEQKKSWTAVLLDGNWRLLDVRWICEAAYGVAKTNWRLIEDEKGKVDTTKAIKENRNTFKTQCRFREFYFLTDPEIFIYDHFPDDEKWQLLARPISYKEAKEIAALRADFFRNKMTLRSNPKCTIESDDGIVKFVIGLQEDSRMTFVYKLYRSKNSKEPIDPSRKELDRYVLLERDSDECAIRVEIRCPAEGEYLFEIHGSQNVESCHALLLTYFIRCTGIKGVITPLPPNIRQEWGPGEDTRDMGMVPVTHRKGQVEADDGDAEITFTLEKDLEFKHDLVKGDQDVSVTDGHVVHTIENGKMNISLRLPSPGEYALNVMAKEKFKKTRFAPACSYLISCDDEPLQTKPLPNIDGGHIGTNEQFHELGFKEDEAWTSYINNLVTGEFSMQIHKPHDIFVAAALELEEGNKSETFDNYVICDTQDNKVKVTAIFPKSGTYKMTLFARVDSIQDENKHIPIYTKIIEVVLPTLAGMPSPIQSSIPDWCHGYHLKEPRSLYLASGEMTKISVSVPEASTVKIKGHPECHLKQNEEGYWEGYLKTGPPRSTVDLMASESPHGQPFKLLSYQVVSKEELLQIEVEQEELFKRALDELQTLEEEKYARLLVRLKQAANDRNRQKLQKLLYRVKEIKPDKVDVEIVRAERVLRELVEQEEKEIARKELRKATRMCDIPSLEGALLKVKRLRLPEEDGDISAAEEVLQTLRAPENSVLQSSRLTRDADVQTLDDSADEEIKEDFTYLAMDSSTPRKTRKTDTSKVPELLRQHLKKRHLMEDEIDAEEIEPPALGALSMIDQEENGDRSYTSRATSTGTSRSWKNRAMDVFKKYWHVMKEKSELTRQTLNDDIENEVQRLKHINQMCRKMSRAARRIGLSYNNLIDSEQMFHDILNEPADQNDSLSEDFCNTSALQQDVISVEEGLKSAFEDFAKSMDGLCAELVIKAENTAKELEKTRLEMVTEDLQSYSTKGSLRGDYGVGGSSFRENPDFVKTSFYAAKNTILEELRSTNAATEEDIRRQLSALQKQMAEYHHGNTSSHGGNISGNHSGLFSNSWKI
;
A
#
# COMPACT_ATOMS: atom_id res chain seq x y z
N MET A 1 -2.54 14.93 -29.10
CA MET A 1 -1.39 15.85 -28.91
C MET A 1 -1.00 16.38 -30.27
N SER A 2 -1.40 17.61 -30.60
CA SER A 2 -1.03 18.31 -31.82
C SER A 2 0.05 19.32 -31.43
N TYR A 3 1.32 19.00 -31.65
CA TYR A 3 2.38 20.00 -31.62
C TYR A 3 2.03 21.06 -32.68
N ARG A 4 1.81 22.33 -32.27
CA ARG A 4 1.72 23.42 -33.24
C ARG A 4 3.11 23.56 -33.87
N LYS A 5 3.15 23.58 -35.20
CA LYS A 5 4.35 23.62 -36.05
C LYS A 5 5.23 24.87 -35.87
N GLU A 6 4.84 25.84 -35.05
CA GLU A 6 5.39 27.20 -35.08
C GLU A 6 6.35 27.54 -33.92
N ASP A 7 6.51 26.69 -32.89
CA ASP A 7 7.27 27.06 -31.67
C ASP A 7 8.72 26.51 -31.59
N SER A 8 9.31 26.03 -32.70
CA SER A 8 10.70 25.52 -32.70
C SER A 8 11.74 26.62 -32.90
N LEU A 9 11.81 27.57 -31.96
CA LEU A 9 12.66 28.78 -32.06
C LEU A 9 14.17 28.58 -31.82
N ILE A 10 14.65 27.33 -31.74
CA ILE A 10 16.12 27.06 -31.72
C ILE A 10 16.69 26.98 -33.16
N LEU A 11 15.85 27.02 -34.20
CA LEU A 11 16.24 26.61 -35.56
C LEU A 11 16.52 27.73 -36.58
N GLU A 12 16.25 29.01 -36.32
CA GLU A 12 16.26 30.01 -37.40
C GLU A 12 17.65 30.40 -37.94
N ASN A 13 18.77 30.04 -37.29
CA ASN A 13 20.10 30.48 -37.73
C ASN A 13 20.92 29.49 -38.58
N PHE A 14 20.38 28.30 -38.90
CA PHE A 14 21.17 27.27 -39.59
C PHE A 14 20.86 27.11 -41.09
N SER A 15 19.90 27.86 -41.63
CA SER A 15 19.36 27.63 -42.99
C SER A 15 20.16 28.22 -44.17
N GLU A 16 21.17 29.08 -44.00
CA GLU A 16 21.71 29.81 -45.16
C GLU A 16 23.07 29.36 -45.70
N LYS A 17 23.78 28.47 -45.02
CA LYS A 17 25.05 27.94 -45.54
C LYS A 17 25.26 26.53 -45.01
N ASN A 18 25.28 25.51 -45.88
CA ASN A 18 26.47 24.66 -46.09
C ASN A 18 26.21 23.30 -46.76
N LYS A 19 27.32 22.77 -47.27
CA LYS A 19 27.49 21.44 -47.90
C LYS A 19 27.27 20.32 -46.88
N GLN A 20 26.98 19.12 -47.38
CA GLN A 20 26.63 17.85 -46.69
C GLN A 20 27.44 17.50 -45.41
N GLY A 21 28.66 18.01 -45.22
CA GLY A 21 29.49 17.77 -44.03
C GLY A 21 29.22 18.64 -42.80
N ASP A 22 28.40 19.70 -42.91
CA ASP A 22 28.06 20.57 -41.77
C ASP A 22 26.78 20.13 -41.02
N PHE A 23 25.87 19.42 -41.70
CA PHE A 23 24.56 19.03 -41.16
C PHE A 23 24.63 18.05 -39.98
N GLU A 24 25.36 16.93 -40.14
CA GLU A 24 25.49 15.91 -39.07
C GLU A 24 26.16 16.49 -37.82
N ARG A 25 27.10 17.43 -38.02
CA ARG A 25 27.80 18.12 -36.94
C ARG A 25 26.86 19.04 -36.17
N GLU A 26 26.00 19.78 -36.87
CA GLU A 26 24.99 20.66 -36.25
C GLU A 26 23.94 19.87 -35.48
N LEU A 27 23.46 18.76 -36.03
CA LEU A 27 22.55 17.85 -35.32
C LEU A 27 23.16 17.28 -34.04
N ARG A 28 24.40 16.80 -34.14
CA ARG A 28 25.11 16.27 -32.98
C ARG A 28 25.31 17.35 -31.92
N GLU A 29 25.64 18.57 -32.33
CA GLU A 29 25.78 19.71 -31.40
C GLU A 29 24.45 20.10 -30.77
N HIS A 30 23.34 20.08 -31.52
CA HIS A 30 22.00 20.32 -31.00
C HIS A 30 21.62 19.30 -29.91
N PHE A 31 21.75 18.00 -30.19
CA PHE A 31 21.49 16.95 -29.19
C PHE A 31 22.47 16.99 -28.01
N ARG A 32 23.71 17.46 -28.23
CA ARG A 32 24.69 17.69 -27.16
C ARG A 32 24.23 18.81 -26.23
N LYS A 33 23.76 19.94 -26.77
CA LYS A 33 23.20 21.06 -26.00
C LYS A 33 21.97 20.65 -25.20
N LEU A 34 21.07 19.88 -25.81
CA LEU A 34 19.89 19.34 -25.13
C LEU A 34 20.24 18.26 -24.07
N GLY A 35 21.49 17.78 -24.03
CA GLY A 35 21.96 16.88 -22.99
C GLY A 35 21.71 15.39 -23.25
N PHE A 36 21.35 14.98 -24.47
CA PHE A 36 21.14 13.57 -24.84
C PHE A 36 22.40 12.70 -24.77
N TYR A 37 23.58 13.32 -24.70
CA TYR A 37 24.87 12.63 -24.53
C TYR A 37 25.38 12.61 -23.07
N ARG A 38 24.62 13.15 -22.11
CA ARG A 38 25.00 13.15 -20.68
C ARG A 38 24.66 11.85 -19.96
N GLU A 39 23.72 11.08 -20.49
CA GLU A 39 23.20 9.85 -19.89
C GLU A 39 23.58 8.63 -20.73
N VAL A 40 23.69 7.47 -20.07
CA VAL A 40 23.87 6.19 -20.76
C VAL A 40 22.65 5.96 -21.65
N PRO A 41 22.80 5.60 -22.94
CA PRO A 41 21.66 5.44 -23.82
C PRO A 41 20.74 4.31 -23.32
N THR A 42 19.48 4.66 -23.06
CA THR A 42 18.37 3.74 -22.84
C THR A 42 17.42 3.75 -24.04
N PRO A 43 16.57 2.73 -24.25
CA PRO A 43 15.61 2.75 -25.34
C PRO A 43 14.67 3.97 -25.26
N GLU A 44 14.30 4.39 -24.06
CA GLU A 44 13.46 5.55 -23.81
C GLU A 44 14.16 6.87 -24.18
N LEU A 45 15.44 7.03 -23.81
CA LEU A 45 16.24 8.22 -24.16
C LEU A 45 16.44 8.34 -25.68
N LEU A 46 16.71 7.22 -26.36
CA LEU A 46 16.88 7.20 -27.81
C LEU A 46 15.57 7.48 -28.55
N ARG A 47 14.44 6.98 -28.03
CA ARG A 47 13.10 7.28 -28.53
C ARG A 47 12.75 8.76 -28.36
N GLU A 48 13.07 9.35 -27.21
CA GLU A 48 12.92 10.79 -26.96
C GLU A 48 13.74 11.60 -27.97
N ALA A 49 14.97 11.19 -28.27
CA ALA A 49 15.81 11.86 -29.28
C ALA A 49 15.18 11.80 -30.68
N GLN A 50 14.61 10.67 -31.07
CA GLN A 50 13.88 10.53 -32.34
C GLN A 50 12.65 11.44 -32.39
N GLN A 51 11.88 11.52 -31.31
CA GLN A 51 10.73 12.40 -31.24
C GLN A 51 11.14 13.87 -31.44
N VAL A 52 12.20 14.31 -30.77
CA VAL A 52 12.75 15.66 -30.95
C VAL A 52 13.23 15.85 -32.39
N TYR A 53 13.95 14.90 -32.99
CA TYR A 53 14.36 15.02 -34.39
C TYR A 53 13.19 15.30 -35.35
N HIS A 54 12.06 14.64 -35.15
CA HIS A 54 10.88 14.83 -36.00
C HIS A 54 10.11 16.14 -35.74
N THR A 55 10.30 16.80 -34.59
CA THR A 55 9.73 18.13 -34.36
C THR A 55 10.53 19.24 -35.05
N LEU A 56 11.77 18.98 -35.47
CA LEU A 56 12.63 19.98 -36.11
C LEU A 56 12.26 20.28 -37.59
N ASP A 57 11.33 19.54 -38.19
CA ASP A 57 10.86 19.66 -39.60
C ASP A 57 12.03 19.81 -40.62
N TRP A 58 13.09 19.03 -40.41
CA TRP A 58 14.31 19.13 -41.21
C TRP A 58 14.16 18.55 -42.62
N PRO A 59 14.78 19.19 -43.63
CA PRO A 59 14.64 18.75 -45.00
C PRO A 59 15.28 17.38 -45.21
N GLN A 60 14.48 16.43 -45.72
CA GLN A 60 14.96 15.12 -46.15
C GLN A 60 16.05 15.31 -47.21
N GLN A 61 17.23 14.74 -46.95
CA GLN A 61 18.33 14.74 -47.91
C GLN A 61 18.19 13.54 -48.85
N PHE A 62 18.67 13.70 -50.08
CA PHE A 62 18.63 12.68 -51.13
C PHE A 62 20.04 12.44 -51.70
N ASP A 63 20.31 11.23 -52.14
CA ASP A 63 21.51 10.89 -52.90
C ASP A 63 21.39 11.28 -54.39
N ASP A 64 22.46 10.99 -55.15
CA ASP A 64 22.53 11.30 -56.58
C ASP A 64 21.49 10.53 -57.42
N ASP A 65 20.99 9.41 -56.91
CA ASP A 65 19.96 8.57 -57.53
C ASP A 65 18.53 9.02 -57.17
N GLY A 66 18.40 10.07 -56.35
CA GLY A 66 17.14 10.63 -55.89
C GLY A 66 16.48 9.84 -54.76
N ASP A 67 17.23 8.95 -54.10
CA ASP A 67 16.77 8.22 -52.92
C ASP A 67 17.02 9.00 -51.64
N PRO A 68 16.13 8.92 -50.65
CA PRO A 68 16.37 9.55 -49.36
C PRO A 68 17.63 8.97 -48.72
N LEU A 69 18.46 9.81 -48.12
CA LEU A 69 19.60 9.35 -47.31
C LEU A 69 19.12 8.63 -46.03
N PRO A 70 19.94 7.74 -45.45
CA PRO A 70 19.62 7.09 -44.18
C PRO A 70 19.37 8.10 -43.06
N CYS A 71 18.17 8.06 -42.49
CA CYS A 71 17.74 8.93 -41.40
C CYS A 71 16.76 8.20 -40.46
N PRO A 72 16.49 8.75 -39.27
CA PRO A 72 15.47 8.20 -38.38
C PRO A 72 14.10 8.06 -39.08
N PRO A 73 13.41 6.92 -38.93
CA PRO A 73 12.11 6.70 -39.55
C PRO A 73 11.02 7.51 -38.86
N SER A 74 10.14 8.15 -39.64
CA SER A 74 9.11 9.07 -39.12
C SER A 74 7.94 8.40 -38.39
N SER A 75 7.84 7.08 -38.41
CA SER A 75 6.79 6.32 -37.74
C SER A 75 7.34 5.04 -37.14
N SER A 76 6.79 4.64 -36.00
CA SER A 76 7.19 3.39 -35.34
C SER A 76 6.76 2.16 -36.14
N ARG A 77 7.41 1.03 -35.86
CA ARG A 77 7.03 -0.27 -36.42
C ARG A 77 5.56 -0.60 -36.14
N ASP A 78 5.08 -0.36 -34.92
CA ASP A 78 3.72 -0.70 -34.51
C ASP A 78 2.66 0.15 -35.26
N GLU A 79 3.00 1.38 -35.67
CA GLU A 79 2.11 2.25 -36.47
C GLU A 79 1.94 1.77 -37.91
N ILE A 80 2.96 1.14 -38.49
CA ILE A 80 2.95 0.70 -39.90
C ILE A 80 2.51 -0.76 -40.09
N LEU A 81 2.30 -1.50 -38.99
CA LEU A 81 1.96 -2.91 -39.02
C LEU A 81 0.53 -3.15 -38.51
N ASN A 82 -0.43 -3.31 -39.43
CA ASN A 82 -1.80 -3.71 -39.10
C ASN A 82 -1.89 -5.25 -38.94
N PRO A 83 -2.26 -5.77 -37.74
CA PRO A 83 -2.30 -7.23 -37.51
C PRO A 83 -3.23 -8.01 -38.44
N SER A 84 -4.35 -7.40 -38.86
CA SER A 84 -5.33 -8.06 -39.74
C SER A 84 -4.79 -8.24 -41.16
N GLU A 85 -4.21 -7.18 -41.73
CA GLU A 85 -3.59 -7.18 -43.06
C GLU A 85 -2.35 -8.09 -43.10
N ILE A 86 -1.53 -8.07 -42.04
CA ILE A 86 -0.37 -8.96 -41.91
C ILE A 86 -0.77 -10.42 -41.95
N LYS A 87 -1.87 -10.80 -41.29
CA LYS A 87 -2.33 -12.18 -41.27
C LYS A 87 -2.71 -12.66 -42.68
N GLU A 88 -3.42 -11.84 -43.45
CA GLU A 88 -3.80 -12.19 -44.82
C GLU A 88 -2.58 -12.36 -45.73
N LEU A 89 -1.60 -11.46 -45.62
CA LEU A 89 -0.32 -11.56 -46.33
C LEU A 89 0.46 -12.81 -45.92
N ASP A 90 0.46 -13.11 -44.63
CA ASP A 90 1.15 -14.28 -44.10
C ASP A 90 0.51 -15.58 -44.59
N ASP A 91 -0.81 -15.66 -44.58
CA ASP A 91 -1.56 -16.80 -45.10
C ASP A 91 -1.31 -16.97 -46.61
N HIS A 92 -1.27 -15.88 -47.38
CA HIS A 92 -0.91 -15.91 -48.81
C HIS A 92 0.51 -16.45 -49.04
N ALA A 93 1.50 -15.95 -48.30
CA ALA A 93 2.88 -16.45 -48.34
C ALA A 93 2.93 -17.95 -47.98
N MET A 94 2.22 -18.36 -46.93
CA MET A 94 2.15 -19.74 -46.46
C MET A 94 1.35 -20.68 -47.37
N GLN A 95 0.55 -20.15 -48.29
CA GLN A 95 -0.21 -20.92 -49.29
C GLN A 95 0.44 -20.91 -50.68
N THR A 96 1.62 -20.28 -50.81
CA THR A 96 2.32 -20.18 -52.10
C THR A 96 2.51 -21.55 -52.77
N PRO A 97 2.05 -21.75 -54.02
CA PRO A 97 2.18 -23.00 -54.75
C PRO A 97 3.63 -23.41 -55.01
N THR A 98 3.93 -24.70 -54.88
CA THR A 98 5.28 -25.25 -55.14
C THR A 98 5.68 -25.20 -56.62
N THR A 99 4.73 -24.96 -57.53
CA THR A 99 4.98 -24.84 -58.98
C THR A 99 5.95 -23.70 -59.34
N TYR A 100 6.12 -22.71 -58.46
CA TYR A 100 7.08 -21.62 -58.65
C TYR A 100 8.54 -22.02 -58.35
N LEU A 101 8.78 -23.15 -57.67
CA LEU A 101 10.13 -23.56 -57.27
C LEU A 101 11.07 -23.81 -58.47
N GLY A 102 10.55 -24.43 -59.53
CA GLY A 102 11.31 -24.72 -60.75
C GLY A 102 11.40 -23.55 -61.74
N GLN A 103 10.69 -22.46 -61.47
CA GLN A 103 10.58 -21.29 -62.35
C GLN A 103 11.57 -20.19 -61.95
N HIS A 104 11.71 -19.19 -62.82
CA HIS A 104 12.47 -17.97 -62.54
C HIS A 104 11.88 -17.22 -61.34
N VAL A 105 12.75 -16.73 -60.44
CA VAL A 105 12.36 -16.04 -59.19
C VAL A 105 11.38 -14.87 -59.38
N ARG A 106 11.40 -14.17 -60.53
CA ARG A 106 10.48 -13.08 -60.85
C ARG A 106 9.01 -13.48 -60.74
N TYR A 107 8.65 -14.69 -61.19
CA TYR A 107 7.25 -15.14 -61.23
C TYR A 107 6.73 -15.46 -59.83
N LEU A 108 7.62 -15.92 -58.95
CA LEU A 108 7.31 -16.08 -57.54
C LEU A 108 7.04 -14.71 -56.90
N VAL A 109 7.92 -13.73 -57.13
CA VAL A 109 7.77 -12.39 -56.55
C VAL A 109 6.48 -11.73 -57.05
N GLU A 110 6.22 -11.78 -58.36
CA GLU A 110 4.96 -11.31 -58.97
C GLU A 110 3.71 -11.97 -58.40
N TYR A 111 3.80 -13.21 -57.89
CA TYR A 111 2.70 -13.89 -57.19
C TYR A 111 2.59 -13.43 -55.74
N LEU A 112 3.70 -13.36 -55.02
CA LEU A 112 3.75 -13.00 -53.60
C LEU A 112 3.23 -11.58 -53.36
N VAL A 113 3.59 -10.63 -54.22
CA VAL A 113 3.23 -9.20 -54.01
C VAL A 113 1.84 -8.83 -54.51
N ARG A 114 1.06 -9.73 -55.13
CA ARG A 114 -0.30 -9.41 -55.64
C ARG A 114 -1.26 -8.82 -54.60
N PRO A 115 -1.35 -9.36 -53.36
CA PRO A 115 -2.20 -8.77 -52.33
C PRO A 115 -1.59 -7.53 -51.65
N ALA A 116 -0.35 -7.15 -51.98
CA ALA A 116 0.33 -6.03 -51.33
C ALA A 116 -0.18 -4.68 -51.85
N ILE A 117 -0.55 -3.78 -50.94
CA ILE A 117 -1.03 -2.42 -51.25
C ILE A 117 -0.02 -1.32 -50.88
N SER A 118 1.05 -1.67 -50.17
CA SER A 118 2.15 -0.79 -49.75
C SER A 118 3.50 -1.50 -49.89
N ASP A 119 4.60 -0.75 -49.79
CA ASP A 119 5.94 -1.35 -49.81
C ASP A 119 6.19 -2.20 -48.56
N VAL A 120 5.63 -1.81 -47.40
CA VAL A 120 5.65 -2.61 -46.17
C VAL A 120 5.01 -3.99 -46.40
N HIS A 121 3.89 -4.06 -47.12
CA HIS A 121 3.21 -5.33 -47.42
C HIS A 121 4.07 -6.25 -48.30
N LYS A 122 4.75 -5.66 -49.30
CA LYS A 122 5.70 -6.39 -50.15
C LYS A 122 6.85 -6.95 -49.30
N ALA A 123 7.45 -6.14 -48.43
CA ALA A 123 8.51 -6.62 -47.54
C ALA A 123 8.03 -7.73 -46.60
N ARG A 124 6.81 -7.62 -46.04
CA ARG A 124 6.24 -8.65 -45.15
C ARG A 124 6.02 -9.98 -45.86
N VAL A 125 5.36 -9.96 -47.01
CA VAL A 125 5.03 -11.21 -47.73
C VAL A 125 6.29 -11.93 -48.23
N LEU A 126 7.30 -11.18 -48.67
CA LEU A 126 8.59 -11.75 -49.10
C LEU A 126 9.36 -12.38 -47.94
N THR A 127 9.51 -11.67 -46.81
CA THR A 127 10.21 -12.20 -45.62
C THR A 127 9.48 -13.39 -45.02
N ARG A 128 8.14 -13.35 -44.97
CA ARG A 128 7.33 -14.48 -44.50
C ARG A 128 7.49 -15.73 -45.35
N TRP A 129 7.43 -15.57 -46.68
CA TRP A 129 7.66 -16.68 -47.60
C TRP A 129 9.08 -17.25 -47.49
N LEU A 130 10.08 -16.38 -47.34
CA LEU A 130 11.46 -16.81 -47.15
C LEU A 130 11.64 -17.62 -45.85
N GLY A 131 11.01 -17.19 -44.75
CA GLY A 131 10.99 -17.93 -43.49
C GLY A 131 10.39 -19.34 -43.60
N ARG A 132 9.44 -19.55 -44.52
CA ARG A 132 8.84 -20.87 -44.80
C ARG A 132 9.79 -21.84 -45.50
N CYS A 133 10.73 -21.36 -46.31
CA CYS A 133 11.55 -22.18 -47.22
C CYS A 133 12.47 -23.21 -46.53
N MET A 134 12.63 -23.11 -45.20
CA MET A 134 13.46 -24.01 -44.40
C MET A 134 12.67 -25.07 -43.62
N ASP A 135 11.35 -24.92 -43.51
CA ASP A 135 10.46 -25.91 -42.88
C ASP A 135 9.97 -26.98 -43.86
N ASP A 136 9.99 -26.70 -45.17
CA ASP A 136 9.54 -27.63 -46.19
C ASP A 136 10.62 -28.71 -46.49
N ASP A 137 10.40 -29.92 -45.96
CA ASP A 137 11.12 -31.17 -46.28
C ASP A 137 11.05 -31.51 -47.79
N PHE A 138 10.12 -30.92 -48.53
CA PHE A 138 9.84 -31.20 -49.94
C PHE A 138 11.04 -30.96 -50.88
N LEU A 139 11.87 -29.95 -50.59
CA LEU A 139 13.07 -29.64 -51.39
C LEU A 139 14.18 -30.70 -51.28
N LYS A 140 14.09 -31.60 -50.31
CA LYS A 140 15.02 -32.74 -50.15
C LYS A 140 14.82 -33.78 -51.26
N TYR A 141 13.65 -33.78 -51.90
CA TYR A 141 13.22 -34.76 -52.89
C TYR A 141 13.00 -34.18 -54.29
N LEU A 142 13.21 -32.88 -54.50
CA LEU A 142 13.11 -32.24 -55.82
C LEU A 142 14.33 -32.62 -56.69
N PRO A 143 14.14 -33.37 -57.80
CA PRO A 143 15.24 -33.81 -58.64
C PRO A 143 15.86 -32.63 -59.39
N ARG A 144 17.20 -32.58 -59.46
CA ARG A 144 17.99 -31.53 -60.15
C ARG A 144 17.61 -31.33 -61.62
N THR A 145 16.94 -32.30 -62.23
CA THR A 145 16.49 -32.29 -63.63
C THR A 145 15.29 -31.37 -63.88
N GLU A 146 14.62 -30.88 -62.84
CA GLU A 146 13.47 -29.96 -62.96
C GLU A 146 13.85 -28.48 -62.84
N TRP A 147 15.15 -28.16 -62.71
CA TRP A 147 15.64 -26.78 -62.66
C TRP A 147 15.69 -26.19 -64.07
N SER A 148 14.56 -25.67 -64.54
CA SER A 148 14.43 -25.13 -65.91
C SER A 148 15.25 -23.85 -66.17
N HIS A 149 15.78 -23.20 -65.12
CA HIS A 149 16.50 -21.92 -65.20
C HIS A 149 17.68 -21.81 -64.21
N PRO A 150 18.82 -21.17 -64.59
CA PRO A 150 19.95 -20.89 -63.68
C PRO A 150 19.60 -20.02 -62.47
N GLU A 151 18.62 -19.13 -62.62
CA GLU A 151 18.04 -18.26 -61.58
C GLU A 151 16.67 -18.76 -61.10
N SER A 152 16.52 -20.08 -61.01
CA SER A 152 15.30 -20.67 -60.45
C SER A 152 15.24 -20.49 -58.93
N VAL A 153 14.03 -20.40 -58.38
CA VAL A 153 13.79 -20.29 -56.93
C VAL A 153 14.48 -21.44 -56.16
N ALA A 154 14.34 -22.68 -56.66
CA ALA A 154 15.02 -23.85 -56.09
C ALA A 154 16.56 -23.72 -56.12
N GLY A 155 17.13 -23.07 -57.15
CA GLY A 155 18.55 -22.78 -57.22
C GLY A 155 19.03 -21.84 -56.12
N PHE A 156 18.29 -20.77 -55.84
CA PHE A 156 18.59 -19.85 -54.73
C PHE A 156 18.48 -20.54 -53.37
N ILE A 157 17.42 -21.30 -53.12
CA ILE A 157 17.25 -22.05 -51.86
C ILE A 157 18.36 -23.11 -51.70
N TRP A 158 18.80 -23.73 -52.79
CA TRP A 158 19.94 -24.66 -52.76
C TRP A 158 21.26 -23.97 -52.37
N LYS A 159 21.54 -22.77 -52.90
CA LYS A 159 22.71 -21.95 -52.51
C LYS A 159 22.66 -21.59 -51.03
N LEU A 160 21.50 -21.15 -50.52
CA LEU A 160 21.29 -20.87 -49.09
C LEU A 160 21.62 -22.08 -48.20
N ARG A 161 21.06 -23.25 -48.51
CA ARG A 161 21.30 -24.48 -47.74
C ARG A 161 22.77 -24.94 -47.77
N LYS A 162 23.51 -24.60 -48.84
CA LYS A 162 24.95 -24.86 -48.96
C LYS A 162 25.83 -23.76 -48.36
N ARG A 163 25.24 -22.71 -47.77
CA ARG A 163 25.95 -21.54 -47.25
C ARG A 163 26.85 -20.88 -48.31
N GLN A 164 26.42 -20.94 -49.57
CA GLN A 164 27.04 -20.24 -50.70
C GLN A 164 26.38 -18.88 -50.96
N MET A 165 25.33 -18.57 -50.20
CA MET A 165 24.55 -17.34 -50.23
C MET A 165 23.97 -17.13 -48.83
N ASP A 166 23.78 -15.88 -48.42
CA ASP A 166 23.07 -15.51 -47.19
C ASP A 166 21.59 -15.17 -47.43
N TYR A 167 20.76 -15.25 -46.40
CA TYR A 167 19.34 -14.87 -46.44
C TYR A 167 19.15 -13.42 -46.86
N ASP A 168 19.97 -12.50 -46.36
CA ASP A 168 19.95 -11.09 -46.74
C ASP A 168 20.25 -10.89 -48.24
N GLU A 169 21.23 -11.63 -48.78
CA GLU A 169 21.53 -11.60 -50.22
C GLU A 169 20.36 -12.13 -51.07
N PHE A 170 19.70 -13.21 -50.63
CA PHE A 170 18.54 -13.72 -51.36
C PHE A 170 17.35 -12.75 -51.26
N PHE A 171 17.13 -12.15 -50.09
CA PHE A 171 16.08 -11.15 -49.90
C PHE A 171 16.29 -9.91 -50.77
N GLN A 172 17.53 -9.47 -50.98
CA GLN A 172 17.84 -8.39 -51.94
C GLN A 172 17.46 -8.76 -53.38
N GLU A 173 17.73 -10.00 -53.79
CA GLU A 173 17.29 -10.48 -55.11
C GLU A 173 15.76 -10.51 -55.22
N LEU A 174 15.04 -10.87 -54.14
CA LEU A 174 13.58 -10.78 -54.09
C LEU A 174 13.09 -9.31 -54.18
N CYS A 175 13.73 -8.40 -53.44
CA CYS A 175 13.40 -6.97 -53.43
C CYS A 175 13.53 -6.34 -54.81
N LYS A 176 14.57 -6.72 -55.58
CA LYS A 176 14.79 -6.25 -56.96
C LYS A 176 13.60 -6.51 -57.87
N TYR A 177 12.96 -7.69 -57.78
CA TYR A 177 11.76 -8.00 -58.56
C TYR A 177 10.46 -7.43 -57.97
N ALA A 178 10.47 -7.06 -56.69
CA ALA A 178 9.36 -6.37 -56.03
C ALA A 178 9.41 -4.84 -56.18
N ASN A 179 10.45 -4.32 -56.85
CA ASN A 179 10.75 -2.89 -56.96
C ASN A 179 10.94 -2.22 -55.58
N LEU A 180 11.61 -2.92 -54.66
CA LEU A 180 12.03 -2.41 -53.36
C LEU A 180 13.54 -2.15 -53.37
N LYS A 181 13.97 -1.03 -52.81
CA LYS A 181 15.40 -0.72 -52.63
C LYS A 181 15.87 -1.28 -51.30
N ALA A 182 16.89 -2.13 -51.35
CA ALA A 182 17.47 -2.78 -50.18
C ALA A 182 18.99 -2.62 -50.20
N HIS A 183 19.57 -2.38 -49.03
CA HIS A 183 21.00 -2.14 -48.81
C HIS A 183 21.54 -3.12 -47.77
N ASN A 184 22.69 -3.75 -48.05
CA ASN A 184 23.38 -4.60 -47.08
C ASN A 184 24.15 -3.72 -46.08
N VAL A 185 23.81 -3.80 -44.80
CA VAL A 185 24.51 -3.09 -43.73
C VAL A 185 25.49 -4.05 -43.07
N ASP A 186 26.78 -3.74 -43.18
CA ASP A 186 27.83 -4.48 -42.48
C ASP A 186 28.06 -3.90 -41.07
N GLY A 187 28.33 -4.78 -40.11
CA GLY A 187 28.52 -4.40 -38.72
C GLY A 187 28.92 -5.54 -37.82
N CYS A 188 28.60 -5.42 -36.53
CA CYS A 188 28.78 -6.46 -35.54
C CYS A 188 27.51 -6.67 -34.71
N VAL A 189 27.30 -7.91 -34.27
CA VAL A 189 26.12 -8.29 -33.49
C VAL A 189 26.54 -8.78 -32.12
N ARG A 190 25.85 -8.30 -31.08
CA ARG A 190 26.19 -8.57 -29.68
C ARG A 190 25.71 -9.95 -29.26
N ASN A 191 24.53 -10.39 -29.64
CA ASN A 191 23.94 -11.64 -29.16
C ASN A 191 24.35 -12.86 -30.00
N THR A 192 25.65 -13.02 -30.27
CA THR A 192 26.18 -14.23 -30.91
C THR A 192 26.60 -15.30 -29.89
N ILE A 193 26.65 -16.55 -30.35
CA ILE A 193 27.10 -17.71 -29.57
C ILE A 193 28.46 -17.50 -28.88
N LYS A 194 29.36 -16.73 -29.50
CA LYS A 194 30.76 -16.55 -29.06
C LYS A 194 30.92 -15.34 -28.13
N TYR A 195 29.97 -14.43 -28.09
CA TYR A 195 30.05 -13.24 -27.26
C TYR A 195 29.77 -13.57 -25.79
N GLN A 196 30.51 -12.91 -24.90
CA GLN A 196 30.25 -12.91 -23.47
C GLN A 196 29.94 -11.48 -23.03
N VAL A 197 28.88 -11.31 -22.23
CA VAL A 197 28.45 -10.00 -21.72
C VAL A 197 29.59 -9.34 -20.94
N GLY A 198 29.82 -8.05 -21.19
CA GLY A 198 30.96 -7.28 -20.68
C GLY A 198 32.23 -7.37 -21.55
N GLY A 199 32.27 -8.31 -22.51
CA GLY A 199 33.36 -8.46 -23.47
C GLY A 199 33.28 -7.48 -24.65
N ASP A 200 34.27 -7.57 -25.54
CA ASP A 200 34.29 -6.88 -26.83
C ASP A 200 33.51 -7.71 -27.87
N PHE A 201 32.67 -7.06 -28.70
CA PHE A 201 31.91 -7.75 -29.74
C PHE A 201 32.21 -7.28 -31.16
N MET A 202 33.20 -6.40 -31.37
CA MET A 202 33.62 -5.96 -32.72
C MET A 202 33.99 -7.12 -33.65
N GLU A 203 34.55 -8.19 -33.10
CA GLU A 203 34.94 -9.38 -33.88
C GLU A 203 33.73 -10.25 -34.31
N GLN A 204 32.53 -9.97 -33.79
CA GLN A 204 31.30 -10.67 -34.14
C GLN A 204 30.66 -10.11 -35.41
N LYS A 205 31.46 -10.09 -36.50
CA LYS A 205 31.05 -9.49 -37.78
C LYS A 205 29.85 -10.22 -38.40
N LYS A 206 28.86 -9.42 -38.79
CA LYS A 206 27.59 -9.82 -39.39
C LYS A 206 27.09 -8.72 -40.32
N SER A 207 26.16 -9.07 -41.19
CA SER A 207 25.41 -8.11 -41.98
C SER A 207 23.91 -8.33 -41.80
N TRP A 208 23.13 -7.29 -42.07
CA TRP A 208 21.67 -7.28 -42.08
C TRP A 208 21.19 -6.34 -43.20
N THR A 209 19.88 -6.21 -43.37
CA THR A 209 19.30 -5.43 -44.46
C THR A 209 18.66 -4.14 -43.95
N ALA A 210 18.97 -3.02 -44.60
CA ALA A 210 18.14 -1.83 -44.57
C ALA A 210 17.29 -1.79 -45.85
N VAL A 211 16.00 -1.53 -45.73
CA VAL A 211 15.07 -1.46 -46.87
C VAL A 211 14.31 -0.14 -46.86
N LEU A 212 14.19 0.49 -48.02
CA LEU A 212 13.44 1.73 -48.19
C LEU A 212 11.97 1.40 -48.44
N LEU A 213 11.10 1.77 -47.49
CA LEU A 213 9.66 1.49 -47.52
C LEU A 213 8.89 2.79 -47.32
N ASP A 214 8.03 3.13 -48.28
CA ASP A 214 7.17 4.32 -48.21
C ASP A 214 7.96 5.60 -47.83
N GLY A 215 9.15 5.77 -48.44
CA GLY A 215 10.04 6.90 -48.22
C GLY A 215 10.94 6.86 -46.98
N ASN A 216 10.87 5.80 -46.16
CA ASN A 216 11.65 5.65 -44.93
C ASN A 216 12.57 4.43 -44.97
N TRP A 217 13.84 4.59 -44.59
CA TRP A 217 14.73 3.44 -44.37
C TRP A 217 14.33 2.71 -43.10
N ARG A 218 14.29 1.37 -43.16
CA ARG A 218 13.99 0.51 -42.00
C ARG A 218 14.91 -0.70 -41.94
N LEU A 219 15.21 -1.13 -40.72
CA LEU A 219 16.16 -2.20 -40.44
C LEU A 219 15.42 -3.54 -40.26
N LEU A 220 15.95 -4.60 -40.86
CA LEU A 220 15.56 -5.97 -40.58
C LEU A 220 16.75 -6.91 -40.71
N ASP A 221 16.76 -7.97 -39.91
CA ASP A 221 17.75 -9.05 -40.03
C ASP A 221 17.05 -10.28 -40.61
N VAL A 222 17.21 -10.48 -41.93
CA VAL A 222 16.50 -11.53 -42.66
C VAL A 222 16.95 -12.91 -42.19
N ARG A 223 18.26 -13.07 -41.93
CA ARG A 223 18.79 -14.30 -41.35
C ARG A 223 18.11 -14.60 -40.02
N TRP A 224 18.04 -13.65 -39.08
CA TRP A 224 17.45 -13.90 -37.76
C TRP A 224 15.92 -14.04 -37.77
N ILE A 225 15.26 -13.47 -38.78
CA ILE A 225 13.84 -13.76 -39.07
C ILE A 225 13.67 -15.24 -39.45
N CYS A 226 14.56 -15.81 -40.27
CA CYS A 226 14.37 -17.13 -40.87
C CYS A 226 15.02 -18.28 -40.08
N GLU A 227 16.28 -18.12 -39.70
CA GLU A 227 17.12 -19.15 -39.09
C GLU A 227 18.03 -18.51 -38.06
N ALA A 228 17.88 -18.93 -36.80
CA ALA A 228 18.74 -18.40 -35.78
C ALA A 228 19.17 -19.45 -34.76
N ALA A 229 20.44 -19.32 -34.39
CA ALA A 229 21.11 -20.23 -33.48
C ALA A 229 21.04 -19.67 -32.07
N TYR A 230 20.56 -20.49 -31.15
CA TYR A 230 20.45 -20.14 -29.73
C TYR A 230 21.49 -20.90 -28.91
N GLY A 231 21.99 -20.21 -27.88
CA GLY A 231 22.93 -20.73 -26.88
C GLY A 231 24.18 -19.87 -26.81
N VAL A 232 24.76 -19.75 -25.61
CA VAL A 232 26.04 -19.06 -25.38
C VAL A 232 27.05 -20.10 -24.91
N ALA A 233 28.28 -20.00 -25.39
CA ALA A 233 29.36 -20.85 -24.88
C ALA A 233 29.67 -20.47 -23.42
N LYS A 234 29.19 -21.26 -22.45
CA LYS A 234 29.38 -21.03 -21.01
C LYS A 234 30.66 -21.68 -20.48
N THR A 235 31.72 -21.77 -21.29
CA THR A 235 32.93 -22.53 -20.98
C THR A 235 33.66 -22.06 -19.72
N ASN A 236 33.62 -20.76 -19.44
CA ASN A 236 34.28 -20.15 -18.27
C ASN A 236 33.34 -19.94 -17.07
N TRP A 237 32.08 -20.32 -17.21
CA TRP A 237 31.05 -20.08 -16.21
C TRP A 237 30.64 -21.40 -15.54
N ARG A 238 30.36 -21.34 -14.25
CA ARG A 238 29.77 -22.44 -13.49
C ARG A 238 28.42 -21.95 -12.97
N LEU A 239 27.34 -22.63 -13.37
CA LEU A 239 26.03 -22.41 -12.77
C LEU A 239 26.12 -22.78 -11.29
N ILE A 240 25.85 -21.81 -10.41
CA ILE A 240 25.90 -22.01 -8.96
C ILE A 240 24.48 -22.04 -8.36
N GLU A 241 23.54 -21.30 -8.96
CA GLU A 241 22.16 -21.21 -8.47
C GLU A 241 21.18 -20.97 -9.64
N ASP A 242 19.96 -21.48 -9.50
CA ASP A 242 18.84 -21.28 -10.42
C ASP A 242 17.51 -21.11 -9.65
N GLU A 243 16.37 -21.11 -10.35
CA GLU A 243 15.04 -20.86 -9.79
C GLU A 243 14.60 -21.81 -8.66
N LYS A 244 15.31 -22.93 -8.47
CA LYS A 244 15.04 -23.88 -7.40
C LYS A 244 15.94 -23.67 -6.18
N GLY A 245 16.76 -22.62 -6.19
CA GLY A 245 17.85 -22.40 -5.25
C GLY A 245 19.04 -23.35 -5.49
N LYS A 246 18.79 -24.63 -5.81
CA LYS A 246 19.82 -25.66 -5.89
C LYS A 246 20.04 -26.21 -7.29
N VAL A 247 21.30 -26.28 -7.69
CA VAL A 247 21.71 -26.82 -9.00
C VAL A 247 22.34 -28.20 -8.83
N ASP A 248 21.68 -29.23 -9.36
CA ASP A 248 22.27 -30.58 -9.46
C ASP A 248 23.53 -30.55 -10.36
N THR A 249 24.60 -31.21 -9.91
CA THR A 249 25.85 -31.43 -10.65
C THR A 249 25.60 -31.88 -12.10
N THR A 250 24.62 -32.75 -12.33
CA THR A 250 24.24 -33.22 -13.67
C THR A 250 23.66 -32.10 -14.53
N LYS A 251 22.81 -31.23 -13.94
CA LYS A 251 22.23 -30.04 -14.60
C LYS A 251 23.33 -29.01 -14.89
N ALA A 252 24.22 -28.73 -13.94
CA ALA A 252 25.37 -27.86 -14.13
C ALA A 252 26.33 -28.35 -15.24
N ILE A 253 26.60 -29.65 -15.31
CA ILE A 253 27.42 -30.25 -16.38
C ILE A 253 26.70 -30.15 -17.74
N LYS A 254 25.38 -30.38 -17.77
CA LYS A 254 24.58 -30.29 -19.00
C LYS A 254 24.54 -28.86 -19.55
N GLU A 255 24.38 -27.85 -18.69
CA GLU A 255 24.46 -26.42 -19.06
C GLU A 255 25.85 -26.05 -19.61
N ASN A 256 26.92 -26.69 -19.11
CA ASN A 256 28.28 -26.52 -19.63
C ASN A 256 28.56 -27.28 -20.94
N ARG A 257 27.70 -28.23 -21.36
CA ARG A 257 27.82 -28.84 -22.68
C ARG A 257 27.29 -27.83 -23.68
N ASN A 258 28.19 -27.02 -24.24
CA ASN A 258 27.96 -26.07 -25.34
C ASN A 258 27.00 -26.65 -26.40
N THR A 259 25.69 -26.52 -26.18
CA THR A 259 24.64 -27.10 -27.00
C THR A 259 23.95 -25.96 -27.69
N PHE A 260 24.42 -25.63 -28.89
CA PHE A 260 23.76 -24.67 -29.75
C PHE A 260 22.66 -25.39 -30.52
N LYS A 261 21.45 -24.85 -30.44
CA LYS A 261 20.33 -25.31 -31.26
C LYS A 261 20.05 -24.25 -32.30
N THR A 262 20.20 -24.60 -33.57
CA THR A 262 19.61 -23.83 -34.65
C THR A 262 18.12 -24.17 -34.73
N GLN A 263 17.27 -23.17 -34.68
CA GLN A 263 15.85 -23.32 -34.98
C GLN A 263 15.51 -22.48 -36.20
N CYS A 264 14.90 -23.12 -37.20
CA CYS A 264 14.22 -22.44 -38.28
C CYS A 264 12.79 -22.19 -37.80
N ARG A 265 12.51 -20.98 -37.36
CA ARG A 265 11.16 -20.52 -36.98
C ARG A 265 11.10 -19.04 -37.29
N PHE A 266 10.04 -18.62 -37.96
CA PHE A 266 9.81 -17.21 -38.26
C PHE A 266 9.82 -16.35 -36.99
N ARG A 267 10.79 -15.42 -36.89
CA ARG A 267 10.95 -14.50 -35.76
C ARG A 267 10.58 -13.08 -36.16
N GLU A 268 9.35 -12.70 -35.82
CA GLU A 268 8.79 -11.39 -36.13
C GLU A 268 9.50 -10.20 -35.43
N PHE A 269 10.26 -10.43 -34.35
CA PHE A 269 10.97 -9.34 -33.66
C PHE A 269 11.92 -8.57 -34.58
N TYR A 270 12.66 -9.28 -35.44
CA TYR A 270 13.70 -8.73 -36.32
C TYR A 270 13.17 -8.17 -37.64
N PHE A 271 11.85 -8.14 -37.83
CA PHE A 271 11.21 -7.53 -38.99
C PHE A 271 10.87 -6.06 -38.69
N LEU A 272 11.53 -5.15 -39.39
CA LEU A 272 11.32 -3.69 -39.27
C LEU A 272 11.45 -3.19 -37.83
N THR A 273 12.37 -3.76 -37.04
CA THR A 273 12.60 -3.35 -35.65
C THR A 273 12.98 -1.87 -35.59
N ASP A 274 12.36 -1.13 -34.68
CA ASP A 274 12.68 0.28 -34.50
C ASP A 274 14.17 0.46 -34.13
N PRO A 275 14.86 1.47 -34.69
CA PRO A 275 16.30 1.61 -34.57
C PRO A 275 16.79 1.78 -33.13
N GLU A 276 16.02 2.45 -32.27
CA GLU A 276 16.34 2.61 -30.85
C GLU A 276 16.32 1.30 -30.04
N ILE A 277 15.68 0.27 -30.59
CA ILE A 277 15.66 -1.09 -30.05
C ILE A 277 16.70 -1.96 -30.76
N PHE A 278 16.79 -1.86 -32.09
CA PHE A 278 17.66 -2.71 -32.91
C PHE A 278 19.14 -2.53 -32.56
N ILE A 279 19.55 -1.31 -32.23
CA ILE A 279 20.94 -0.95 -31.87
C ILE A 279 21.48 -1.69 -30.62
N TYR A 280 20.60 -2.25 -29.77
CA TYR A 280 21.01 -3.03 -28.60
C TYR A 280 21.68 -4.36 -28.96
N ASP A 281 21.38 -4.88 -30.14
CA ASP A 281 21.91 -6.14 -30.64
C ASP A 281 22.80 -5.93 -31.88
N HIS A 282 22.47 -4.98 -32.76
CA HIS A 282 23.12 -4.79 -34.06
C HIS A 282 23.79 -3.41 -34.16
N PHE A 283 25.12 -3.38 -34.16
CA PHE A 283 25.90 -2.15 -34.26
C PHE A 283 26.59 -2.04 -35.64
N PRO A 284 26.18 -1.09 -36.50
CA PRO A 284 26.70 -0.96 -37.87
C PRO A 284 28.13 -0.41 -37.90
N ASP A 285 28.89 -0.77 -38.94
CA ASP A 285 30.24 -0.24 -39.18
C ASP A 285 30.20 1.23 -39.64
N ASP A 286 29.14 1.64 -40.35
CA ASP A 286 28.86 3.02 -40.76
C ASP A 286 27.72 3.60 -39.93
N GLU A 287 27.99 4.71 -39.25
CA GLU A 287 27.12 5.34 -38.25
C GLU A 287 25.74 5.70 -38.80
N LYS A 288 25.64 6.13 -40.08
CA LYS A 288 24.37 6.54 -40.68
C LYS A 288 23.32 5.43 -40.71
N TRP A 289 23.75 4.17 -40.73
CA TRP A 289 22.87 3.00 -40.74
C TRP A 289 22.35 2.61 -39.35
N GLN A 290 22.71 3.36 -38.30
CA GLN A 290 22.01 3.25 -37.02
C GLN A 290 20.57 3.75 -37.13
N LEU A 291 20.29 4.67 -38.07
CA LEU A 291 19.02 5.39 -38.21
C LEU A 291 18.57 6.07 -36.90
N LEU A 292 19.54 6.49 -36.08
CA LEU A 292 19.29 7.16 -34.80
C LEU A 292 19.51 8.66 -34.93
N ALA A 293 18.61 9.43 -34.33
CA ALA A 293 18.74 10.88 -34.21
C ALA A 293 19.95 11.26 -33.35
N ARG A 294 20.18 10.50 -32.27
CA ARG A 294 21.38 10.53 -31.43
C ARG A 294 22.16 9.23 -31.66
N PRO A 295 23.10 9.19 -32.61
CA PRO A 295 23.94 8.01 -32.80
C PRO A 295 24.68 7.64 -31.53
N ILE A 296 24.80 6.34 -31.28
CA ILE A 296 25.60 5.81 -30.17
C ILE A 296 27.00 5.45 -30.66
N SER A 297 27.99 5.69 -29.81
CA SER A 297 29.37 5.25 -30.06
C SER A 297 29.54 3.76 -29.75
N TYR A 298 30.58 3.14 -30.32
CA TYR A 298 30.92 1.75 -29.98
C TYR A 298 31.16 1.53 -28.48
N LYS A 299 31.78 2.52 -27.81
CA LYS A 299 32.01 2.48 -26.36
C LYS A 299 30.69 2.38 -25.59
N GLU A 300 29.71 3.18 -25.98
CA GLU A 300 28.37 3.12 -25.38
C GLU A 300 27.68 1.80 -25.68
N ALA A 301 27.70 1.35 -26.95
CA ALA A 301 27.11 0.07 -27.35
C ALA A 301 27.68 -1.14 -26.58
N LYS A 302 28.96 -1.07 -26.20
CA LYS A 302 29.62 -2.07 -25.34
C LYS A 302 29.17 -2.02 -23.89
N GLU A 303 28.90 -0.82 -23.36
CA GLU A 303 28.57 -0.60 -21.96
C GLU A 303 27.08 -0.75 -21.64
N ILE A 304 26.14 -0.49 -22.57
CA ILE A 304 24.69 -0.59 -22.32
C ILE A 304 24.26 -1.98 -21.88
N ALA A 305 23.15 -2.07 -21.12
CA ALA A 305 22.56 -3.33 -20.66
C ALA A 305 22.37 -4.35 -21.79
N ALA A 306 22.63 -5.63 -21.51
CA ALA A 306 22.46 -6.70 -22.48
C ALA A 306 21.02 -7.21 -22.46
N LEU A 307 20.13 -6.49 -23.16
CA LEU A 307 18.72 -6.80 -23.31
C LEU A 307 18.49 -7.75 -24.50
N ARG A 308 17.41 -8.53 -24.47
CA ARG A 308 17.03 -9.49 -25.53
C ARG A 308 15.70 -9.12 -26.16
N ALA A 309 15.44 -9.67 -27.34
CA ALA A 309 14.21 -9.47 -28.10
C ALA A 309 12.93 -9.61 -27.24
N ASP A 310 12.89 -10.61 -26.35
CA ASP A 310 11.74 -10.85 -25.49
C ASP A 310 11.58 -9.79 -24.39
N PHE A 311 12.62 -9.09 -23.95
CA PHE A 311 12.49 -7.94 -23.04
C PHE A 311 11.64 -6.84 -23.69
N PHE A 312 11.98 -6.49 -24.93
CA PHE A 312 11.28 -5.45 -25.69
C PHE A 312 9.87 -5.87 -26.12
N ARG A 313 9.69 -7.12 -26.57
CA ARG A 313 8.35 -7.64 -26.94
C ARG A 313 7.36 -7.55 -25.77
N ASN A 314 7.87 -7.72 -24.55
CA ASN A 314 7.08 -7.64 -23.33
C ASN A 314 6.93 -6.20 -22.77
N LYS A 315 7.40 -5.17 -23.50
CA LYS A 315 7.32 -3.75 -23.09
C LYS A 315 7.88 -3.49 -21.69
N MET A 316 8.92 -4.24 -21.32
CA MET A 316 9.63 -4.06 -20.07
C MET A 316 10.54 -2.82 -20.14
N THR A 317 10.78 -2.18 -18.99
CA THR A 317 11.61 -0.96 -18.91
C THR A 317 12.72 -1.13 -17.90
N LEU A 318 13.85 -0.48 -18.14
CA LEU A 318 15.00 -0.57 -17.24
C LEU A 318 15.03 0.62 -16.29
N ARG A 319 14.67 0.42 -15.01
CA ARG A 319 14.57 1.51 -14.01
C ARG A 319 15.88 1.81 -13.29
N SER A 320 16.85 0.90 -13.36
CA SER A 320 18.17 1.05 -12.72
C SER A 320 19.24 0.31 -13.51
N ASN A 321 20.51 0.62 -13.27
CA ASN A 321 21.66 -0.09 -13.85
C ASN A 321 21.61 -0.18 -15.39
N PRO A 322 21.67 0.96 -16.11
CA PRO A 322 21.63 0.99 -17.59
C PRO A 322 22.85 0.36 -18.26
N LYS A 323 23.89 0.02 -17.49
CA LYS A 323 25.12 -0.62 -17.98
C LYS A 323 25.07 -2.14 -17.77
N CYS A 324 25.60 -2.92 -18.71
CA CYS A 324 25.64 -4.39 -18.58
C CYS A 324 26.59 -4.90 -17.49
N THR A 325 27.52 -4.06 -17.02
CA THR A 325 28.46 -4.37 -15.95
C THR A 325 28.05 -3.63 -14.68
N ILE A 326 27.85 -4.37 -13.59
CA ILE A 326 27.57 -3.82 -12.26
C ILE A 326 28.77 -4.12 -11.36
N GLU A 327 29.28 -3.10 -10.70
CA GLU A 327 30.35 -3.22 -9.71
C GLU A 327 29.75 -3.17 -8.29
N SER A 328 30.20 -4.05 -7.41
CA SER A 328 29.80 -4.06 -5.99
C SER A 328 31.04 -4.21 -5.12
N ASP A 329 31.17 -3.32 -4.15
CA ASP A 329 32.27 -3.28 -3.16
C ASP A 329 31.85 -3.83 -1.78
N ASP A 330 30.57 -4.19 -1.64
CA ASP A 330 29.93 -4.66 -0.42
C ASP A 330 29.36 -6.07 -0.53
N GLY A 331 29.32 -6.63 -1.74
CA GLY A 331 28.79 -7.95 -2.05
C GLY A 331 27.28 -7.99 -2.23
N ILE A 332 26.59 -6.84 -2.28
CA ILE A 332 25.15 -6.75 -2.53
C ILE A 332 24.92 -6.00 -3.85
N VAL A 333 24.20 -6.64 -4.77
CA VAL A 333 23.82 -6.03 -6.05
C VAL A 333 22.30 -5.93 -6.12
N LYS A 334 21.79 -4.72 -6.38
CA LYS A 334 20.34 -4.47 -6.51
C LYS A 334 20.01 -3.82 -7.84
N PHE A 335 18.94 -4.28 -8.48
CA PHE A 335 18.36 -3.62 -9.65
C PHE A 335 16.86 -3.86 -9.78
N VAL A 336 16.23 -2.97 -10.54
CA VAL A 336 14.79 -2.83 -10.72
C VAL A 336 14.45 -2.80 -12.21
N ILE A 337 13.46 -3.60 -12.59
CA ILE A 337 12.94 -3.70 -13.96
C ILE A 337 11.44 -3.41 -13.91
N GLY A 338 10.98 -2.44 -14.69
CA GLY A 338 9.58 -2.05 -14.76
C GLY A 338 8.77 -3.01 -15.64
N LEU A 339 7.53 -3.25 -15.22
CA LEU A 339 6.51 -4.00 -15.92
C LEU A 339 5.37 -3.07 -16.37
N GLN A 340 4.52 -3.57 -17.27
CA GLN A 340 3.21 -2.96 -17.54
C GLN A 340 2.24 -3.34 -16.41
N GLU A 341 1.29 -2.46 -16.08
CA GLU A 341 0.32 -2.66 -14.98
C GLU A 341 -0.45 -3.99 -15.09
N ASP A 342 -0.87 -4.37 -16.30
CA ASP A 342 -1.61 -5.62 -16.56
C ASP A 342 -0.71 -6.84 -16.88
N SER A 343 0.60 -6.74 -16.64
CA SER A 343 1.55 -7.80 -17.01
C SER A 343 1.40 -9.05 -16.15
N ARG A 344 1.02 -10.17 -16.78
CA ARG A 344 0.97 -11.52 -16.15
C ARG A 344 2.24 -12.35 -16.35
N MET A 345 3.38 -11.69 -16.51
CA MET A 345 4.63 -12.40 -16.74
C MET A 345 5.09 -13.18 -15.50
N THR A 346 5.66 -14.36 -15.73
CA THR A 346 6.40 -15.13 -14.72
C THR A 346 7.89 -15.09 -15.02
N PHE A 347 8.73 -15.20 -13.97
CA PHE A 347 10.17 -15.00 -14.07
C PHE A 347 10.96 -16.14 -13.44
N VAL A 348 12.08 -16.49 -14.07
CA VAL A 348 13.09 -17.41 -13.51
C VAL A 348 14.47 -16.81 -13.72
N TYR A 349 15.42 -17.15 -12.86
CA TYR A 349 16.77 -16.61 -12.93
C TYR A 349 17.83 -17.70 -12.95
N LYS A 350 19.05 -17.32 -13.37
CA LYS A 350 20.25 -18.16 -13.26
C LYS A 350 21.42 -17.30 -12.84
N LEU A 351 22.16 -17.78 -11.84
CA LEU A 351 23.39 -17.14 -11.35
C LEU A 351 24.59 -18.05 -11.61
N TYR A 352 25.58 -17.49 -12.29
CA TYR A 352 26.83 -18.17 -12.61
C TYR A 352 28.00 -17.48 -11.93
N ARG A 353 29.02 -18.26 -11.58
CA ARG A 353 30.33 -17.76 -11.13
C ARG A 353 31.43 -18.10 -12.12
N SER A 354 32.38 -17.18 -12.30
CA SER A 354 33.55 -17.40 -13.14
C SER A 354 34.45 -18.50 -12.57
N LYS A 355 34.93 -19.40 -13.43
CA LYS A 355 35.92 -20.44 -13.06
C LYS A 355 37.28 -19.86 -12.73
N ASN A 356 37.55 -18.60 -13.12
CA ASN A 356 38.82 -17.92 -12.91
C ASN A 356 38.89 -17.19 -11.56
N SER A 357 37.79 -17.10 -10.81
CA SER A 357 37.77 -16.45 -9.50
C SER A 357 38.59 -17.28 -8.51
N LYS A 358 39.71 -16.70 -8.04
CA LYS A 358 40.75 -17.36 -7.24
C LYS A 358 40.36 -17.62 -5.79
N GLU A 359 39.44 -16.82 -5.24
CA GLU A 359 39.02 -16.99 -3.87
C GLU A 359 38.16 -18.25 -3.72
N PRO A 360 38.56 -19.20 -2.84
CA PRO A 360 37.74 -20.33 -2.52
C PRO A 360 36.46 -19.84 -1.85
N ILE A 361 35.33 -20.36 -2.29
CA ILE A 361 34.09 -20.25 -1.52
C ILE A 361 34.36 -20.91 -0.17
N ASP A 362 33.98 -20.23 0.91
CA ASP A 362 34.14 -20.71 2.27
C ASP A 362 33.67 -22.17 2.39
N PRO A 363 34.56 -23.12 2.71
CA PRO A 363 34.22 -24.54 2.78
C PRO A 363 33.26 -24.89 3.92
N SER A 364 33.02 -23.98 4.87
CA SER A 364 31.96 -24.13 5.88
C SER A 364 30.55 -23.97 5.27
N ARG A 365 30.43 -23.28 4.13
CA ARG A 365 29.18 -23.12 3.36
C ARG A 365 29.01 -24.35 2.48
N LYS A 366 28.32 -25.36 3.02
CA LYS A 366 28.14 -26.66 2.36
C LYS A 366 27.42 -26.57 1.01
N GLU A 367 26.58 -25.55 0.79
CA GLU A 367 25.77 -25.37 -0.42
C GLU A 367 25.82 -23.89 -0.88
N LEU A 368 25.94 -23.65 -2.20
CA LEU A 368 25.97 -22.34 -2.86
C LEU A 368 24.58 -21.96 -3.39
N ASP A 369 23.54 -22.22 -2.61
CA ASP A 369 22.16 -22.03 -3.01
C ASP A 369 21.50 -20.87 -2.24
N ARG A 370 20.54 -20.20 -2.90
CA ARG A 370 19.66 -19.16 -2.32
C ARG A 370 20.34 -17.81 -2.05
N TYR A 371 21.10 -17.26 -2.98
CA TYR A 371 21.73 -15.94 -2.89
C TYR A 371 21.03 -14.87 -3.73
N VAL A 372 19.95 -15.22 -4.44
CA VAL A 372 19.16 -14.27 -5.22
C VAL A 372 17.76 -14.13 -4.62
N LEU A 373 17.41 -12.90 -4.24
CA LEU A 373 16.04 -12.52 -3.93
C LEU A 373 15.44 -11.86 -5.16
N LEU A 374 14.51 -12.56 -5.80
CA LEU A 374 13.64 -12.03 -6.85
C LEU A 374 12.27 -11.78 -6.23
N GLU A 375 11.81 -10.53 -6.19
CA GLU A 375 10.49 -10.18 -5.69
C GLU A 375 9.73 -9.30 -6.69
N ARG A 376 8.40 -9.35 -6.57
CA ARG A 376 7.50 -8.43 -7.27
C ARG A 376 7.11 -7.28 -6.35
N ASP A 377 7.20 -6.06 -6.87
CA ASP A 377 6.72 -4.86 -6.23
C ASP A 377 5.45 -4.40 -6.95
N SER A 378 4.30 -4.74 -6.38
CA SER A 378 2.99 -4.45 -6.99
C SER A 378 2.68 -2.96 -7.01
N ASP A 379 3.18 -2.19 -6.05
CA ASP A 379 2.90 -0.75 -5.93
C ASP A 379 3.65 0.04 -7.01
N GLU A 380 4.85 -0.41 -7.36
CA GLU A 380 5.66 0.23 -8.41
C GLU A 380 5.53 -0.45 -9.78
N CYS A 381 4.72 -1.50 -9.92
CA CYS A 381 4.63 -2.34 -11.12
C CYS A 381 6.02 -2.75 -11.63
N ALA A 382 6.83 -3.36 -10.76
CA ALA A 382 8.21 -3.71 -11.06
C ALA A 382 8.61 -5.06 -10.46
N ILE A 383 9.67 -5.65 -10.99
CA ILE A 383 10.43 -6.70 -10.29
C ILE A 383 11.71 -6.11 -9.73
N ARG A 384 12.07 -6.55 -8.53
CA ARG A 384 13.31 -6.21 -7.85
C ARG A 384 14.15 -7.46 -7.68
N VAL A 385 15.44 -7.30 -7.96
CA VAL A 385 16.41 -8.37 -7.76
C VAL A 385 17.47 -7.86 -6.81
N GLU A 386 17.72 -8.62 -5.76
CA GLU A 386 18.86 -8.46 -4.86
C GLU A 386 19.72 -9.73 -4.93
N ILE A 387 21.00 -9.56 -5.23
CA ILE A 387 21.98 -10.64 -5.32
C ILE A 387 23.00 -10.45 -4.20
N ARG A 388 23.13 -11.45 -3.34
CA ARG A 388 24.13 -11.53 -2.27
C ARG A 388 25.33 -12.32 -2.77
N CYS A 389 26.35 -11.66 -3.29
CA CYS A 389 27.53 -12.32 -3.86
C CYS A 389 28.20 -13.24 -2.81
N PRO A 390 28.24 -14.57 -3.01
CA PRO A 390 28.74 -15.50 -1.99
C PRO A 390 30.21 -15.29 -1.63
N ALA A 391 31.01 -14.80 -2.58
CA ALA A 391 32.44 -14.54 -2.45
C ALA A 391 32.85 -13.41 -3.40
N GLU A 392 34.04 -12.85 -3.22
CA GLU A 392 34.59 -11.94 -4.23
C GLU A 392 34.81 -12.68 -5.56
N GLY A 393 34.73 -11.92 -6.65
CA GLY A 393 34.93 -12.41 -8.01
C GLY A 393 33.87 -11.95 -9.00
N GLU A 394 33.76 -12.70 -10.09
CA GLU A 394 32.94 -12.35 -11.25
C GLU A 394 31.74 -13.28 -11.34
N TYR A 395 30.57 -12.68 -11.54
CA TYR A 395 29.29 -13.37 -11.68
C TYR A 395 28.60 -12.98 -12.99
N LEU A 396 27.81 -13.91 -13.52
CA LEU A 396 26.89 -13.65 -14.63
C LEU A 396 25.48 -13.94 -14.13
N PHE A 397 24.61 -12.96 -14.22
CA PHE A 397 23.21 -13.08 -13.82
C PHE A 397 22.31 -13.02 -15.05
N GLU A 398 21.40 -13.97 -15.18
CA GLU A 398 20.41 -14.02 -16.26
C GLU A 398 19.00 -14.02 -15.66
N ILE A 399 18.10 -13.25 -16.25
CA ILE A 399 16.66 -13.34 -15.99
C ILE A 399 15.94 -13.77 -17.26
N HIS A 400 15.01 -14.70 -17.08
CA HIS A 400 14.17 -15.26 -18.13
C HIS A 400 12.71 -15.04 -17.76
N GLY A 401 11.84 -14.83 -18.75
CA GLY A 401 10.43 -14.52 -18.53
C GLY A 401 9.51 -15.19 -19.53
N SER A 402 8.24 -15.36 -19.13
CA SER A 402 7.18 -15.92 -19.98
C SER A 402 5.85 -15.24 -19.68
N GLN A 403 5.07 -14.94 -20.72
CA GLN A 403 3.67 -14.50 -20.56
C GLN A 403 2.69 -15.66 -20.36
N ASN A 404 3.03 -16.86 -20.84
CA ASN A 404 2.18 -18.04 -20.75
C ASN A 404 2.86 -19.14 -19.93
N VAL A 405 2.09 -19.81 -19.06
CA VAL A 405 2.56 -20.94 -18.24
C VAL A 405 3.00 -22.12 -19.13
N GLU A 406 2.45 -22.23 -20.34
CA GLU A 406 2.75 -23.32 -21.30
C GLU A 406 4.02 -23.08 -22.15
N SER A 407 4.56 -21.85 -22.17
CA SER A 407 5.78 -21.53 -22.93
C SER A 407 7.04 -21.59 -22.08
N CYS A 408 8.16 -22.01 -22.69
CA CYS A 408 9.47 -21.91 -22.04
C CYS A 408 9.85 -20.44 -21.80
N HIS A 409 10.34 -20.12 -20.60
CA HIS A 409 10.88 -18.79 -20.30
C HIS A 409 12.00 -18.41 -21.28
N ALA A 410 11.84 -17.27 -21.93
CA ALA A 410 12.83 -16.71 -22.84
C ALA A 410 13.81 -15.83 -22.05
N LEU A 411 15.10 -15.85 -22.42
CA LEU A 411 16.09 -14.97 -21.81
C LEU A 411 15.73 -13.51 -22.10
N LEU A 412 15.57 -12.70 -21.06
CA LEU A 412 15.19 -11.29 -21.17
C LEU A 412 16.40 -10.37 -21.08
N LEU A 413 17.27 -10.58 -20.09
CA LEU A 413 18.51 -9.81 -19.95
C LEU A 413 19.62 -10.60 -19.28
N THR A 414 20.82 -10.04 -19.36
CA THR A 414 22.02 -10.59 -18.72
C THR A 414 22.88 -9.47 -18.14
N TYR A 415 23.31 -9.62 -16.90
CA TYR A 415 24.27 -8.73 -16.23
C TYR A 415 25.57 -9.45 -15.94
N PHE A 416 26.69 -8.75 -16.14
CA PHE A 416 28.01 -9.13 -15.65
C PHE A 416 28.28 -8.37 -14.35
N ILE A 417 28.56 -9.08 -13.27
CA ILE A 417 28.74 -8.51 -11.94
C ILE A 417 30.18 -8.70 -11.51
N ARG A 418 30.82 -7.61 -11.08
CA ARG A 418 32.16 -7.61 -10.50
C ARG A 418 32.06 -7.27 -9.01
N CYS A 419 32.20 -8.29 -8.17
CA CYS A 419 32.23 -8.15 -6.72
C CYS A 419 33.69 -7.99 -6.27
N THR A 420 34.07 -6.80 -5.81
CA THR A 420 35.44 -6.46 -5.36
C THR A 420 35.60 -6.40 -3.84
N GLY A 421 34.50 -6.57 -3.09
CA GLY A 421 34.51 -6.58 -1.64
C GLY A 421 33.24 -7.19 -1.08
N ILE A 422 33.30 -7.67 0.16
CA ILE A 422 32.15 -8.15 0.94
C ILE A 422 32.13 -7.42 2.28
N LYS A 423 31.03 -6.74 2.59
CA LYS A 423 30.84 -6.07 3.88
C LYS A 423 29.88 -6.91 4.73
N GLY A 424 30.34 -7.30 5.93
CA GLY A 424 29.54 -8.11 6.85
C GLY A 424 29.49 -9.60 6.50
N VAL A 425 28.59 -10.33 7.16
CA VAL A 425 28.40 -11.77 6.93
C VAL A 425 27.34 -11.96 5.86
N ILE A 426 27.73 -12.46 4.69
CA ILE A 426 26.79 -12.86 3.64
C ILE A 426 26.27 -14.28 3.93
N THR A 427 24.98 -14.37 4.26
CA THR A 427 24.25 -15.63 4.48
C THR A 427 23.32 -15.95 3.30
N PRO A 428 23.11 -17.25 3.00
CA PRO A 428 22.06 -17.65 2.06
C PRO A 428 20.69 -17.26 2.61
N LEU A 429 19.75 -17.02 1.70
CA LEU A 429 18.36 -16.75 2.01
C LEU A 429 17.69 -18.02 2.57
N PRO A 430 16.68 -17.87 3.45
CA PRO A 430 15.88 -18.99 3.91
C PRO A 430 15.18 -19.76 2.76
N PRO A 431 14.80 -21.04 2.95
CA PRO A 431 14.20 -21.85 1.89
C PRO A 431 12.86 -21.29 1.39
N ASN A 432 12.81 -20.88 0.11
CA ASN A 432 11.59 -20.49 -0.58
C ASN A 432 11.02 -21.67 -1.38
N ILE A 433 9.73 -21.97 -1.21
CA ILE A 433 9.01 -23.00 -1.99
C ILE A 433 8.54 -22.52 -3.37
N ARG A 434 8.79 -21.25 -3.72
CA ARG A 434 8.40 -20.55 -4.96
C ARG A 434 9.60 -20.00 -5.72
N GLN A 435 9.34 -19.53 -6.94
CA GLN A 435 10.34 -18.89 -7.82
C GLN A 435 10.60 -17.41 -7.46
N GLU A 436 9.62 -16.77 -6.81
CA GLU A 436 9.68 -15.37 -6.40
C GLU A 436 9.24 -15.22 -4.94
N TRP A 437 9.67 -14.13 -4.32
CA TRP A 437 9.28 -13.71 -2.98
C TRP A 437 8.12 -12.70 -3.07
N GLY A 438 7.19 -12.80 -2.13
CA GLY A 438 5.99 -11.96 -2.02
C GLY A 438 4.84 -12.35 -2.94
N PRO A 439 3.78 -11.54 -2.96
CA PRO A 439 2.60 -11.78 -3.79
C PRO A 439 2.94 -11.81 -5.27
N GLY A 440 2.58 -12.91 -5.94
CA GLY A 440 2.88 -13.18 -7.35
C GLY A 440 1.65 -13.49 -8.20
N GLU A 441 1.88 -13.95 -9.43
CA GLU A 441 0.79 -14.41 -10.31
C GLU A 441 0.06 -15.64 -9.76
N ASP A 442 0.77 -16.54 -9.09
CA ASP A 442 0.20 -17.68 -8.39
C ASP A 442 -0.65 -17.28 -7.17
N THR A 443 -0.25 -16.23 -6.44
CA THR A 443 -1.06 -15.62 -5.37
C THR A 443 -2.38 -15.09 -5.94
N ARG A 444 -2.30 -14.35 -7.06
CA ARG A 444 -3.47 -13.81 -7.77
C ARG A 444 -4.37 -14.92 -8.31
N ASP A 445 -3.81 -15.93 -8.97
CA ASP A 445 -4.57 -17.06 -9.54
C ASP A 445 -5.27 -17.90 -8.46
N MET A 446 -4.66 -17.99 -7.27
CA MET A 446 -5.29 -18.61 -6.10
C MET A 446 -6.49 -17.81 -5.58
N GLY A 447 -6.65 -16.53 -5.97
CA GLY A 447 -7.71 -15.65 -5.48
C GLY A 447 -7.33 -14.96 -4.16
N MET A 448 -6.05 -14.69 -3.94
CA MET A 448 -5.55 -13.96 -2.77
C MET A 448 -5.06 -12.57 -3.19
N VAL A 449 -5.53 -11.53 -2.51
CA VAL A 449 -5.15 -10.13 -2.76
C VAL A 449 -4.45 -9.57 -1.51
N PRO A 450 -3.17 -9.18 -1.58
CA PRO A 450 -2.43 -8.68 -0.41
C PRO A 450 -2.98 -7.33 0.09
N VAL A 451 -3.21 -7.23 1.40
CA VAL A 451 -3.69 -6.00 2.07
C VAL A 451 -2.54 -5.25 2.73
N THR A 452 -1.74 -5.92 3.58
CA THR A 452 -0.68 -5.24 4.34
C THR A 452 0.67 -5.22 3.62
N HIS A 453 1.15 -6.37 3.14
CA HIS A 453 2.48 -6.49 2.52
C HIS A 453 2.36 -6.87 1.05
N ARG A 454 2.73 -5.94 0.17
CA ARG A 454 2.66 -6.09 -1.31
C ARG A 454 3.99 -6.41 -1.98
N LYS A 455 5.04 -6.59 -1.18
CA LYS A 455 6.42 -6.95 -1.55
C LYS A 455 6.83 -8.24 -0.85
N GLY A 456 7.97 -8.83 -1.23
CA GLY A 456 8.43 -10.10 -0.68
C GLY A 456 9.12 -10.02 0.68
N GLN A 457 9.62 -8.84 1.05
CA GLN A 457 10.34 -8.62 2.30
C GLN A 457 9.43 -8.02 3.38
N VAL A 458 9.51 -8.59 4.59
CA VAL A 458 8.78 -8.16 5.78
C VAL A 458 9.77 -8.06 6.94
N GLU A 459 9.75 -6.96 7.68
CA GLU A 459 10.66 -6.74 8.81
C GLU A 459 9.87 -6.78 10.12
N ALA A 460 10.16 -7.80 10.94
CA ALA A 460 9.54 -8.08 12.24
C ALA A 460 10.37 -7.43 13.36
N ASP A 461 10.10 -6.15 13.63
CA ASP A 461 10.98 -5.31 14.45
C ASP A 461 11.14 -5.82 15.90
N ASP A 462 10.09 -6.33 16.51
CA ASP A 462 10.07 -6.86 17.90
C ASP A 462 9.98 -8.38 17.96
N GLY A 463 10.14 -9.04 16.82
CA GLY A 463 9.90 -10.46 16.64
C GLY A 463 8.46 -10.79 16.22
N ASP A 464 7.53 -9.84 16.25
CA ASP A 464 6.15 -10.06 15.79
C ASP A 464 5.91 -9.45 14.40
N ALA A 465 5.04 -10.08 13.60
CA ALA A 465 4.59 -9.53 12.31
C ALA A 465 3.17 -10.00 11.96
N GLU A 466 2.43 -9.16 11.23
CA GLU A 466 1.04 -9.42 10.85
C GLU A 466 0.84 -9.23 9.34
N ILE A 467 0.37 -10.28 8.66
CA ILE A 467 0.21 -10.31 7.20
C ILE A 467 -1.25 -10.60 6.85
N THR A 468 -1.87 -9.73 6.05
CA THR A 468 -3.30 -9.82 5.75
C THR A 468 -3.54 -9.93 4.24
N PHE A 469 -4.47 -10.80 3.85
CA PHE A 469 -4.98 -10.95 2.49
C PHE A 469 -6.50 -10.83 2.46
N THR A 470 -7.05 -10.28 1.37
CA THR A 470 -8.46 -10.49 1.01
C THR A 470 -8.54 -11.72 0.10
N LEU A 471 -9.58 -12.53 0.26
CA LEU A 471 -9.80 -13.80 -0.42
C LEU A 471 -11.01 -13.67 -1.36
N GLU A 472 -10.80 -13.94 -2.64
CA GLU A 472 -11.85 -13.96 -3.67
C GLU A 472 -12.49 -15.36 -3.79
N LYS A 473 -11.86 -16.37 -3.19
CA LYS A 473 -12.30 -17.77 -3.21
C LYS A 473 -12.29 -18.35 -1.80
N ASP A 474 -13.07 -19.39 -1.60
CA ASP A 474 -13.06 -20.17 -0.36
C ASP A 474 -11.83 -21.10 -0.34
N LEU A 475 -10.85 -20.76 0.50
CA LEU A 475 -9.55 -21.44 0.56
C LEU A 475 -9.28 -22.09 1.93
N GLU A 476 -8.49 -23.18 1.91
CA GLU A 476 -7.82 -23.79 3.06
C GLU A 476 -6.32 -23.51 2.96
N PHE A 477 -5.66 -23.30 4.11
CA PHE A 477 -4.25 -22.92 4.16
C PHE A 477 -3.38 -23.87 4.98
N LYS A 478 -2.10 -23.90 4.62
CA LYS A 478 -1.00 -24.43 5.41
C LYS A 478 0.15 -23.44 5.37
N HIS A 479 0.92 -23.37 6.44
CA HIS A 479 2.08 -22.52 6.57
C HIS A 479 3.30 -23.34 6.98
N ASP A 480 4.47 -22.84 6.63
CA ASP A 480 5.75 -23.33 7.13
C ASP A 480 6.67 -22.13 7.34
N LEU A 481 7.13 -21.92 8.57
CA LEU A 481 8.08 -20.89 8.95
C LEU A 481 9.45 -21.53 9.15
N VAL A 482 10.41 -21.21 8.29
CA VAL A 482 11.73 -21.87 8.28
C VAL A 482 12.82 -20.86 8.58
N LYS A 483 13.65 -21.12 9.59
CA LYS A 483 14.82 -20.29 9.92
C LYS A 483 15.98 -20.57 8.97
N GLY A 484 16.54 -19.55 8.33
CA GLY A 484 17.47 -19.72 7.20
C GLY A 484 18.89 -20.17 7.54
N ASP A 485 19.40 -19.89 8.74
CA ASP A 485 20.76 -20.31 9.15
C ASP A 485 20.86 -21.82 9.41
N GLN A 486 19.74 -22.44 9.79
CA GLN A 486 19.66 -23.84 10.20
C GLN A 486 18.80 -24.69 9.24
N ASP A 487 18.02 -24.06 8.37
CA ASP A 487 16.99 -24.69 7.54
C ASP A 487 16.03 -25.56 8.36
N VAL A 488 15.69 -25.09 9.57
CA VAL A 488 14.81 -25.78 10.52
C VAL A 488 13.45 -25.10 10.52
N SER A 489 12.39 -25.89 10.34
CA SER A 489 11.02 -25.42 10.55
C SER A 489 10.81 -25.10 12.02
N VAL A 490 10.33 -23.89 12.28
CA VAL A 490 9.98 -23.35 13.61
C VAL A 490 8.49 -23.01 13.68
N THR A 491 7.67 -23.54 12.77
CA THR A 491 6.25 -23.20 12.61
C THR A 491 5.43 -23.38 13.88
N ASP A 492 5.65 -24.48 14.60
CA ASP A 492 4.84 -24.88 15.75
C ASP A 492 4.91 -23.82 16.85
N GLY A 493 3.78 -23.20 17.15
CA GLY A 493 3.67 -22.13 18.13
C GLY A 493 4.24 -20.77 17.70
N HIS A 494 4.58 -20.57 16.42
CA HIS A 494 5.15 -19.29 15.94
C HIS A 494 4.38 -18.70 14.76
N VAL A 495 3.38 -19.43 14.24
CA VAL A 495 2.46 -18.94 13.22
C VAL A 495 1.02 -19.34 13.53
N VAL A 496 0.14 -18.35 13.57
CA VAL A 496 -1.32 -18.54 13.64
C VAL A 496 -1.95 -17.81 12.47
N HIS A 497 -3.00 -18.38 11.87
CA HIS A 497 -3.82 -17.65 10.91
C HIS A 497 -5.31 -17.76 11.24
N THR A 498 -6.06 -16.71 10.95
CA THR A 498 -7.52 -16.66 11.02
C THR A 498 -8.09 -16.26 9.67
N ILE A 499 -9.34 -16.65 9.39
CA ILE A 499 -10.05 -16.29 8.16
C ILE A 499 -11.44 -15.79 8.54
N GLU A 500 -11.71 -14.51 8.33
CA GLU A 500 -12.94 -13.84 8.75
C GLU A 500 -13.40 -12.86 7.67
N ASN A 501 -14.67 -12.90 7.29
CA ASN A 501 -15.26 -12.02 6.24
C ASN A 501 -14.48 -11.99 4.92
N GLY A 502 -13.96 -13.14 4.49
CA GLY A 502 -13.13 -13.21 3.30
C GLY A 502 -11.78 -12.52 3.44
N LYS A 503 -11.29 -12.25 4.67
CA LYS A 503 -9.94 -11.79 4.93
C LYS A 503 -9.17 -12.83 5.74
N MET A 504 -7.97 -13.16 5.27
CA MET A 504 -7.02 -13.99 6.00
C MET A 504 -6.05 -13.10 6.75
N ASN A 505 -5.83 -13.37 8.03
CA ASN A 505 -4.82 -12.72 8.84
C ASN A 505 -3.81 -13.76 9.34
N ILE A 506 -2.52 -13.51 9.17
CA ILE A 506 -1.42 -14.36 9.63
C ILE A 506 -0.64 -13.58 10.68
N SER A 507 -0.64 -14.06 11.92
CA SER A 507 0.18 -13.55 13.01
C SER A 507 1.42 -14.41 13.18
N LEU A 508 2.58 -13.75 13.22
CA LEU A 508 3.90 -14.34 13.40
C LEU A 508 4.49 -13.86 14.72
N ARG A 509 5.18 -14.77 15.42
CA ARG A 509 6.05 -14.46 16.55
C ARG A 509 7.32 -15.27 16.39
N LEU A 510 8.46 -14.61 16.24
CA LEU A 510 9.73 -15.26 15.89
C LEU A 510 10.45 -15.75 17.15
N PRO A 511 11.09 -16.94 17.11
CA PRO A 511 11.75 -17.52 18.29
C PRO A 511 13.08 -16.86 18.65
N SER A 512 13.76 -16.23 17.68
CA SER A 512 15.11 -15.68 17.84
C SER A 512 15.44 -14.70 16.69
N PRO A 513 16.53 -13.92 16.79
CA PRO A 513 16.99 -13.11 15.67
C PRO A 513 17.34 -13.97 14.45
N GLY A 514 17.20 -13.38 13.27
CA GLY A 514 17.59 -13.98 11.99
C GLY A 514 16.61 -13.74 10.86
N GLU A 515 16.86 -14.40 9.74
CA GLU A 515 15.99 -14.41 8.56
C GLU A 515 15.18 -15.70 8.50
N TYR A 516 13.90 -15.58 8.16
CA TYR A 516 12.95 -16.66 8.07
C TYR A 516 12.20 -16.63 6.73
N ALA A 517 11.84 -17.80 6.20
CA ALA A 517 10.86 -17.91 5.13
C ALA A 517 9.50 -18.25 5.73
N LEU A 518 8.51 -17.39 5.56
CA LEU A 518 7.10 -17.77 5.74
C LEU A 518 6.58 -18.28 4.40
N ASN A 519 6.41 -19.59 4.28
CA ASN A 519 5.87 -20.26 3.11
C ASN A 519 4.37 -20.54 3.31
N VAL A 520 3.51 -19.83 2.58
CA VAL A 520 2.05 -19.99 2.60
C VAL A 520 1.60 -20.85 1.43
N MET A 521 0.88 -21.93 1.74
CA MET A 521 0.29 -22.85 0.78
C MET A 521 -1.23 -22.81 0.90
N ALA A 522 -1.93 -22.93 -0.22
CA ALA A 522 -3.38 -22.88 -0.26
C ALA A 522 -3.98 -23.94 -1.20
N LYS A 523 -5.25 -24.26 -0.99
CA LYS A 523 -6.11 -24.98 -1.94
C LYS A 523 -7.55 -24.49 -1.78
N GLU A 524 -8.36 -24.63 -2.82
CA GLU A 524 -9.80 -24.37 -2.72
C GLU A 524 -10.49 -25.39 -1.80
N LYS A 525 -11.38 -24.90 -0.94
CA LYS A 525 -12.23 -25.73 -0.06
C LYS A 525 -13.02 -26.74 -0.89
N PHE A 526 -13.24 -27.92 -0.32
CA PHE A 526 -13.98 -29.05 -0.92
C PHE A 526 -13.39 -29.68 -2.19
N LYS A 527 -12.32 -29.12 -2.78
CA LYS A 527 -11.57 -29.77 -3.86
C LYS A 527 -10.57 -30.77 -3.29
N LYS A 528 -10.52 -31.99 -3.85
CA LYS A 528 -9.52 -33.04 -3.52
C LYS A 528 -8.15 -32.75 -4.17
N THR A 529 -7.71 -31.50 -4.17
CA THR A 529 -6.39 -31.09 -4.67
C THR A 529 -5.38 -31.07 -3.53
N ARG A 530 -4.09 -31.15 -3.88
CA ARG A 530 -3.01 -30.92 -2.93
C ARG A 530 -2.89 -29.41 -2.66
N PHE A 531 -2.38 -29.06 -1.47
CA PHE A 531 -1.94 -27.69 -1.20
C PHE A 531 -0.86 -27.29 -2.21
N ALA A 532 -1.07 -26.16 -2.86
CA ALA A 532 -0.10 -25.56 -3.77
C ALA A 532 0.55 -24.35 -3.08
N PRO A 533 1.83 -24.04 -3.37
CA PRO A 533 2.44 -22.79 -2.96
C PRO A 533 1.59 -21.60 -3.43
N ALA A 534 1.31 -20.68 -2.51
CA ALA A 534 0.45 -19.51 -2.79
C ALA A 534 1.21 -18.20 -2.62
N CYS A 535 2.04 -18.07 -1.58
CA CYS A 535 2.88 -16.89 -1.34
C CYS A 535 4.02 -17.24 -0.40
N SER A 536 5.20 -16.65 -0.58
CA SER A 536 6.36 -16.84 0.32
C SER A 536 7.01 -15.51 0.67
N TYR A 537 7.15 -15.19 1.95
CA TYR A 537 7.76 -13.94 2.42
C TYR A 537 9.11 -14.18 3.10
N LEU A 538 10.06 -13.27 2.88
CA LEU A 538 11.29 -13.18 3.66
C LEU A 538 10.98 -12.32 4.88
N ILE A 539 10.99 -12.93 6.06
CA ILE A 539 10.80 -12.24 7.33
C ILE A 539 12.17 -12.03 7.98
N SER A 540 12.54 -10.79 8.25
CA SER A 540 13.81 -10.44 8.90
C SER A 540 13.59 -9.88 10.30
N CYS A 541 14.39 -10.34 11.26
CA CYS A 541 14.40 -9.85 12.63
C CYS A 541 15.85 -9.66 13.11
N ASP A 542 16.25 -8.41 13.33
CA ASP A 542 17.63 -8.06 13.62
C ASP A 542 18.01 -8.21 15.11
N ASP A 543 17.06 -8.00 16.03
CA ASP A 543 17.31 -8.12 17.48
C ASP A 543 16.62 -9.33 18.09
N GLU A 544 16.95 -9.60 19.36
CA GLU A 544 16.23 -10.58 20.17
C GLU A 544 14.73 -10.24 20.21
N PRO A 545 13.82 -11.18 19.95
CA PRO A 545 12.39 -10.94 20.10
C PRO A 545 12.07 -10.47 21.52
N LEU A 546 11.15 -9.50 21.66
CA LEU A 546 10.69 -9.03 22.98
C LEU A 546 9.80 -10.07 23.67
N GLN A 547 9.06 -10.85 22.87
CA GLN A 547 8.23 -11.94 23.32
C GLN A 547 8.61 -13.19 22.53
N THR A 548 9.05 -14.23 23.22
CA THR A 548 9.35 -15.55 22.63
C THR A 548 8.36 -16.63 23.08
N LYS A 549 7.38 -16.27 23.91
CA LYS A 549 6.30 -17.19 24.31
C LYS A 549 5.56 -17.64 23.05
N PRO A 550 5.44 -18.96 22.80
CA PRO A 550 4.74 -19.46 21.63
C PRO A 550 3.34 -18.88 21.55
N LEU A 551 2.91 -18.55 20.34
CA LEU A 551 1.51 -18.37 20.01
C LEU A 551 0.72 -19.62 20.46
N PRO A 552 -0.53 -19.43 20.92
CA PRO A 552 -1.40 -20.48 21.42
C PRO A 552 -1.44 -21.71 20.49
N ASN A 553 -1.34 -22.91 21.07
CA ASN A 553 -1.39 -24.13 20.29
C ASN A 553 -2.84 -24.48 19.95
N ILE A 554 -3.16 -24.47 18.67
CA ILE A 554 -4.53 -24.71 18.20
C ILE A 554 -4.75 -26.20 17.88
N ASP A 555 -3.71 -27.04 17.86
CA ASP A 555 -3.80 -28.51 17.63
C ASP A 555 -4.81 -28.93 16.55
N GLY A 556 -4.71 -28.34 15.35
CA GLY A 556 -5.61 -28.63 14.23
C GLY A 556 -7.08 -28.25 14.45
N GLY A 557 -7.39 -27.55 15.55
CA GLY A 557 -8.66 -26.94 15.85
C GLY A 557 -8.93 -25.70 14.97
N HIS A 558 -10.19 -25.42 14.76
CA HIS A 558 -10.62 -24.22 14.04
C HIS A 558 -10.78 -23.07 15.04
N ILE A 559 -10.03 -21.96 14.86
CA ILE A 559 -10.31 -20.69 15.55
C ILE A 559 -11.41 -19.97 14.75
N GLY A 560 -12.42 -19.46 15.44
CA GLY A 560 -13.59 -18.80 14.86
C GLY A 560 -14.77 -19.75 14.69
N THR A 561 -15.65 -19.42 13.74
CA THR A 561 -16.88 -20.16 13.43
C THR A 561 -16.59 -21.47 12.68
N ASN A 562 -16.89 -22.62 13.27
CA ASN A 562 -16.67 -23.90 12.58
C ASN A 562 -17.85 -24.33 11.69
N GLU A 563 -17.74 -25.47 11.00
CA GLU A 563 -18.81 -26.00 10.13
C GLU A 563 -20.14 -26.18 10.89
N GLN A 564 -20.08 -26.63 12.15
CA GLN A 564 -21.25 -26.80 13.01
C GLN A 564 -21.95 -25.47 13.34
N PHE A 565 -21.21 -24.36 13.47
CA PHE A 565 -21.79 -23.03 13.67
C PHE A 565 -22.79 -22.67 12.55
N HIS A 566 -22.39 -22.89 11.30
CA HIS A 566 -23.20 -22.59 10.13
C HIS A 566 -24.29 -23.64 9.88
N GLU A 567 -23.99 -24.94 10.05
CA GLU A 567 -24.98 -26.03 9.91
C GLU A 567 -26.12 -25.89 10.90
N LEU A 568 -25.82 -25.51 12.15
CA LEU A 568 -26.82 -25.26 13.17
C LEU A 568 -27.52 -23.91 12.98
N GLY A 569 -27.12 -23.06 12.03
CA GLY A 569 -27.82 -21.82 11.69
C GLY A 569 -27.51 -20.63 12.59
N PHE A 570 -26.39 -20.64 13.33
CA PHE A 570 -25.92 -19.47 14.07
C PHE A 570 -25.47 -18.36 13.11
N LYS A 571 -25.59 -17.11 13.57
CA LYS A 571 -25.09 -15.92 12.86
C LYS A 571 -24.42 -14.98 13.83
N GLU A 572 -23.38 -14.28 13.40
CA GLU A 572 -22.77 -13.22 14.19
C GLU A 572 -23.59 -11.92 14.04
N ASP A 573 -23.72 -11.13 15.12
CA ASP A 573 -24.31 -9.77 15.07
C ASP A 573 -23.33 -8.80 14.37
N GLU A 574 -22.06 -8.89 14.77
CA GLU A 574 -20.91 -8.19 14.19
C GLU A 574 -19.79 -9.21 14.07
N ALA A 575 -18.95 -9.10 13.03
CA ALA A 575 -17.84 -10.03 12.89
C ALA A 575 -16.72 -9.69 13.86
N TRP A 576 -16.30 -10.66 14.67
CA TRP A 576 -15.26 -10.50 15.68
C TRP A 576 -13.96 -11.13 15.23
N THR A 577 -12.83 -10.54 15.63
CA THR A 577 -11.55 -11.23 15.47
C THR A 577 -11.52 -12.46 16.37
N SER A 578 -11.24 -13.62 15.81
CA SER A 578 -11.23 -14.90 16.51
C SER A 578 -9.95 -15.07 17.35
N TYR A 579 -8.92 -14.30 17.01
CA TYR A 579 -7.73 -14.07 17.83
C TYR A 579 -7.68 -12.60 18.24
N ILE A 580 -7.58 -12.34 19.55
CA ILE A 580 -7.30 -11.01 20.11
C ILE A 580 -5.89 -11.04 20.67
N ASN A 581 -5.03 -10.20 20.11
CA ASN A 581 -3.72 -9.91 20.67
C ASN A 581 -3.82 -8.68 21.59
N ASN A 582 -3.13 -8.70 22.74
CA ASN A 582 -2.98 -7.56 23.64
C ASN A 582 -4.27 -6.96 24.24
N LEU A 583 -5.15 -7.77 24.82
CA LEU A 583 -6.31 -7.25 25.58
C LEU A 583 -5.83 -6.52 26.84
N VAL A 584 -6.15 -5.22 26.93
CA VAL A 584 -5.77 -4.33 28.05
C VAL A 584 -6.95 -3.94 28.97
N THR A 585 -8.18 -4.35 28.62
CA THR A 585 -9.38 -4.04 29.40
C THR A 585 -9.61 -5.01 30.54
N GLY A 586 -9.03 -6.21 30.48
CA GLY A 586 -9.33 -7.31 31.40
C GLY A 586 -10.73 -7.90 31.25
N GLU A 587 -11.51 -7.45 30.27
CA GLU A 587 -12.90 -7.88 30.04
C GLU A 587 -13.20 -7.92 28.53
N PHE A 588 -13.99 -8.90 28.11
CA PHE A 588 -14.42 -9.12 26.74
C PHE A 588 -15.91 -9.46 26.68
N SER A 589 -16.63 -8.95 25.69
CA SER A 589 -18.02 -9.33 25.45
C SER A 589 -18.30 -9.46 23.95
N MET A 590 -19.11 -10.45 23.57
CA MET A 590 -19.58 -10.66 22.20
C MET A 590 -21.05 -11.06 22.18
N GLN A 591 -21.69 -10.91 21.03
CA GLN A 591 -23.09 -11.29 20.82
C GLN A 591 -23.26 -12.14 19.57
N ILE A 592 -24.04 -13.22 19.69
CA ILE A 592 -24.36 -14.14 18.58
C ILE A 592 -25.87 -14.35 18.48
N HIS A 593 -26.35 -14.55 17.26
CA HIS A 593 -27.71 -15.03 17.00
C HIS A 593 -27.75 -16.55 16.96
N LYS A 594 -28.71 -17.12 17.67
CA LYS A 594 -29.01 -18.55 17.68
C LYS A 594 -30.38 -18.83 17.07
N PRO A 595 -30.57 -19.99 16.42
CA PRO A 595 -31.91 -20.47 16.09
C PRO A 595 -32.71 -20.88 17.33
N HIS A 596 -34.00 -21.12 17.13
CA HIS A 596 -34.89 -21.67 18.15
C HIS A 596 -34.43 -23.07 18.58
N ASP A 597 -34.64 -23.42 19.86
CA ASP A 597 -34.38 -24.75 20.44
C ASP A 597 -32.90 -25.22 20.51
N ILE A 598 -31.96 -24.26 20.49
CA ILE A 598 -30.53 -24.53 20.73
C ILE A 598 -30.04 -23.75 21.95
N PHE A 599 -29.24 -24.39 22.79
CA PHE A 599 -28.56 -23.78 23.94
C PHE A 599 -27.11 -23.45 23.66
N VAL A 600 -26.60 -22.41 24.31
CA VAL A 600 -25.21 -21.95 24.16
C VAL A 600 -24.55 -21.88 25.54
N ALA A 601 -23.52 -22.70 25.74
CA ALA A 601 -22.64 -22.60 26.89
C ALA A 601 -21.27 -22.06 26.45
N ALA A 602 -20.53 -21.48 27.39
CA ALA A 602 -19.15 -21.06 27.18
C ALA A 602 -18.26 -21.69 28.25
N ALA A 603 -17.08 -22.16 27.84
CA ALA A 603 -15.99 -22.53 28.74
C ALA A 603 -14.84 -21.56 28.53
N LEU A 604 -14.11 -21.29 29.60
CA LEU A 604 -12.94 -20.41 29.56
C LEU A 604 -11.76 -21.11 30.20
N GLU A 605 -10.64 -21.18 29.48
CA GLU A 605 -9.43 -21.86 29.93
C GLU A 605 -8.24 -20.91 29.80
N LEU A 606 -7.38 -20.85 30.82
CA LEU A 606 -6.09 -20.17 30.75
C LEU A 606 -5.02 -21.18 30.37
N GLU A 607 -4.35 -20.94 29.24
CA GLU A 607 -3.26 -21.77 28.74
C GLU A 607 -1.91 -21.23 29.22
N GLU A 608 -1.20 -22.04 30.00
CA GLU A 608 0.18 -21.77 30.44
C GLU A 608 1.10 -22.92 29.98
N GLY A 609 1.69 -22.77 28.80
CA GLY A 609 2.53 -23.81 28.18
C GLY A 609 1.70 -25.06 27.86
N ASN A 610 2.00 -26.19 28.51
CA ASN A 610 1.26 -27.46 28.33
C ASN A 610 0.19 -27.71 29.40
N LYS A 611 -0.13 -26.70 30.23
CA LYS A 611 -1.16 -26.80 31.28
C LYS A 611 -2.32 -25.87 30.95
N SER A 612 -3.54 -26.35 31.15
CA SER A 612 -4.77 -25.56 31.07
C SER A 612 -5.42 -25.51 32.46
N GLU A 613 -5.77 -24.30 32.91
CA GLU A 613 -6.56 -24.04 34.13
C GLU A 613 -7.95 -23.54 33.73
N THR A 614 -9.02 -24.11 34.30
CA THR A 614 -10.41 -23.75 33.96
C THR A 614 -10.89 -22.53 34.73
N PHE A 615 -11.47 -21.57 34.04
CA PHE A 615 -12.03 -20.32 34.52
C PHE A 615 -13.52 -20.18 34.16
N ASP A 616 -14.29 -21.27 34.18
CA ASP A 616 -15.71 -21.26 33.74
C ASP A 616 -16.59 -20.27 34.50
N ASN A 617 -16.29 -19.99 35.78
CA ASN A 617 -16.99 -18.96 36.55
C ASN A 617 -16.60 -17.52 36.14
N TYR A 618 -15.74 -17.34 35.15
CA TYR A 618 -15.35 -16.02 34.64
C TYR A 618 -15.90 -15.75 33.24
N VAL A 619 -16.80 -16.61 32.76
CA VAL A 619 -17.57 -16.40 31.54
C VAL A 619 -19.06 -16.64 31.80
N ILE A 620 -19.91 -15.74 31.31
CA ILE A 620 -21.38 -15.89 31.38
C ILE A 620 -21.95 -15.80 29.96
N CYS A 621 -22.87 -16.70 29.64
CA CYS A 621 -23.80 -16.56 28.52
C CYS A 621 -25.14 -16.00 29.03
N ASP A 622 -25.48 -14.78 28.62
CA ASP A 622 -26.80 -14.19 28.82
C ASP A 622 -27.63 -14.37 27.56
N THR A 623 -28.79 -15.03 27.65
CA THR A 623 -29.67 -15.26 26.49
C THR A 623 -30.88 -14.35 26.56
N GLN A 624 -31.16 -13.62 25.48
CA GLN A 624 -32.37 -12.82 25.29
C GLN A 624 -32.97 -13.18 23.93
N ASP A 625 -34.10 -13.88 23.94
CA ASP A 625 -34.75 -14.44 22.74
C ASP A 625 -33.79 -15.26 21.86
N ASN A 626 -33.53 -14.77 20.64
CA ASN A 626 -32.66 -15.40 19.65
C ASN A 626 -31.22 -14.85 19.71
N LYS A 627 -30.87 -14.04 20.72
CA LYS A 627 -29.53 -13.48 20.89
C LYS A 627 -28.88 -13.99 22.17
N VAL A 628 -27.60 -14.32 22.09
CA VAL A 628 -26.77 -14.70 23.23
C VAL A 628 -25.62 -13.72 23.35
N LYS A 629 -25.55 -13.03 24.49
CA LYS A 629 -24.43 -12.18 24.87
C LYS A 629 -23.48 -12.98 25.76
N VAL A 630 -22.27 -13.21 25.29
CA VAL A 630 -21.19 -13.83 26.06
C VAL A 630 -20.34 -12.73 26.67
N THR A 631 -20.08 -12.80 27.97
CA THR A 631 -19.21 -11.84 28.68
C THR A 631 -18.16 -12.63 29.45
N ALA A 632 -16.88 -12.37 29.19
CA ALA A 632 -15.74 -12.96 29.85
C ALA A 632 -14.92 -11.89 30.59
N ILE A 633 -14.47 -12.21 31.78
CA ILE A 633 -13.59 -11.36 32.60
C ILE A 633 -12.31 -12.14 32.89
N PHE A 634 -11.15 -11.47 32.88
CA PHE A 634 -9.86 -12.15 32.91
C PHE A 634 -9.10 -11.77 34.18
N PRO A 635 -9.05 -12.63 35.20
CA PRO A 635 -8.43 -12.30 36.49
C PRO A 635 -6.90 -12.31 36.45
N LYS A 636 -6.29 -12.97 35.46
CA LYS A 636 -4.84 -13.06 35.29
C LYS A 636 -4.43 -12.60 33.89
N SER A 637 -3.18 -12.15 33.74
CA SER A 637 -2.57 -12.00 32.42
C SER A 637 -2.20 -13.38 31.85
N GLY A 638 -2.25 -13.52 30.53
CA GLY A 638 -1.95 -14.77 29.84
C GLY A 638 -2.89 -15.05 28.67
N THR A 639 -2.77 -16.25 28.11
CA THR A 639 -3.50 -16.64 26.90
C THR A 639 -4.73 -17.44 27.28
N TYR A 640 -5.91 -16.89 27.00
CA TYR A 640 -7.18 -17.55 27.27
C TYR A 640 -7.77 -18.17 26.01
N LYS A 641 -8.30 -19.38 26.17
CA LYS A 641 -9.13 -20.07 25.18
C LYS A 641 -10.57 -20.08 25.65
N MET A 642 -11.43 -19.39 24.91
CA MET A 642 -12.86 -19.36 25.13
C MET A 642 -13.55 -20.24 24.09
N THR A 643 -14.29 -21.25 24.52
CA THR A 643 -15.00 -22.17 23.61
C THR A 643 -16.50 -22.05 23.83
N LEU A 644 -17.27 -21.77 22.77
CA LEU A 644 -18.72 -21.81 22.79
C LEU A 644 -19.21 -23.18 22.34
N PHE A 645 -20.16 -23.73 23.07
CA PHE A 645 -20.77 -25.02 22.81
C PHE A 645 -22.27 -24.88 22.54
N ALA A 646 -22.74 -25.50 21.47
CA ALA A 646 -24.16 -25.72 21.23
C ALA A 646 -24.64 -27.03 21.86
N ARG A 647 -25.87 -27.02 22.40
CA ARG A 647 -26.62 -28.23 22.75
C ARG A 647 -27.98 -28.17 22.08
N VAL A 648 -28.36 -29.22 21.35
CA VAL A 648 -29.62 -29.30 20.61
C VAL A 648 -30.53 -30.32 21.30
N ASP A 649 -31.75 -29.93 21.66
CA ASP A 649 -32.69 -30.78 22.41
C ASP A 649 -33.11 -32.06 21.69
N SER A 650 -32.99 -32.11 20.35
CA SER A 650 -33.42 -33.26 19.54
C SER A 650 -32.42 -34.43 19.51
N ILE A 651 -31.25 -34.32 20.12
CA ILE A 651 -30.20 -35.36 20.07
C ILE A 651 -30.41 -36.35 21.22
N GLN A 652 -30.47 -37.66 20.91
CA GLN A 652 -30.69 -38.76 21.86
C GLN A 652 -29.62 -38.90 22.97
N ASP A 653 -28.57 -38.09 22.93
CA ASP A 653 -27.48 -38.06 23.90
C ASP A 653 -27.50 -36.70 24.60
N GLU A 654 -28.27 -36.61 25.70
CA GLU A 654 -28.58 -35.37 26.44
C GLU A 654 -27.33 -34.60 26.92
N ASN A 655 -26.16 -35.24 26.92
CA ASN A 655 -24.88 -34.69 27.38
C ASN A 655 -23.92 -34.27 26.25
N LYS A 656 -24.33 -34.34 24.98
CA LYS A 656 -23.42 -34.01 23.87
C LYS A 656 -23.37 -32.50 23.60
N HIS A 657 -22.36 -31.84 24.15
CA HIS A 657 -21.99 -30.47 23.81
C HIS A 657 -21.18 -30.45 22.50
N ILE A 658 -21.63 -29.66 21.52
CA ILE A 658 -20.98 -29.51 20.21
C ILE A 658 -20.21 -28.18 20.24
N PRO A 659 -18.87 -28.16 20.18
CA PRO A 659 -18.14 -26.90 20.05
C PRO A 659 -18.54 -26.24 18.73
N ILE A 660 -18.93 -24.97 18.77
CA ILE A 660 -19.38 -24.19 17.60
C ILE A 660 -18.45 -23.00 17.30
N TYR A 661 -17.75 -22.49 18.31
CA TYR A 661 -16.89 -21.32 18.15
C TYR A 661 -15.72 -21.42 19.13
N THR A 662 -14.51 -21.14 18.66
CA THR A 662 -13.34 -21.03 19.55
C THR A 662 -12.69 -19.67 19.39
N LYS A 663 -12.47 -18.96 20.50
CA LYS A 663 -11.78 -17.69 20.55
C LYS A 663 -10.50 -17.80 21.36
N ILE A 664 -9.44 -17.15 20.90
CA ILE A 664 -8.19 -17.04 21.63
C ILE A 664 -7.94 -15.57 21.97
N ILE A 665 -7.61 -15.29 23.23
CA ILE A 665 -7.49 -13.93 23.78
C ILE A 665 -6.21 -13.84 24.60
N GLU A 666 -5.21 -13.11 24.10
CA GLU A 666 -4.01 -12.77 24.87
C GLU A 666 -4.30 -11.55 25.74
N VAL A 667 -4.37 -11.77 27.05
CA VAL A 667 -4.66 -10.75 28.05
C VAL A 667 -3.36 -10.21 28.63
N VAL A 668 -3.13 -8.93 28.45
CA VAL A 668 -1.93 -8.26 28.96
C VAL A 668 -2.22 -7.56 30.27
N LEU A 669 -3.37 -6.89 30.40
CA LEU A 669 -3.84 -6.36 31.67
C LEU A 669 -5.07 -7.16 32.15
N PRO A 670 -5.01 -7.79 33.33
CA PRO A 670 -6.18 -8.45 33.91
C PRO A 670 -7.24 -7.44 34.33
N THR A 671 -8.42 -7.89 34.74
CA THR A 671 -9.45 -7.01 35.29
C THR A 671 -9.02 -6.40 36.62
N LEU A 672 -9.37 -5.13 36.85
CA LEU A 672 -9.13 -4.43 38.11
C LEU A 672 -10.17 -4.76 39.19
N ALA A 673 -11.42 -5.04 38.78
CA ALA A 673 -12.57 -5.17 39.69
C ALA A 673 -13.43 -6.44 39.44
N GLY A 674 -13.14 -7.21 38.38
CA GLY A 674 -13.95 -8.35 37.95
C GLY A 674 -13.79 -9.57 38.85
N MET A 675 -14.75 -9.77 39.75
CA MET A 675 -14.89 -10.97 40.58
C MET A 675 -15.51 -12.12 39.78
N PRO A 676 -15.21 -13.39 40.10
CA PRO A 676 -15.86 -14.53 39.45
C PRO A 676 -17.37 -14.39 39.54
N SER A 677 -18.05 -14.83 38.50
CA SER A 677 -19.49 -14.97 38.42
C SER A 677 -20.03 -16.07 39.33
N PRO A 678 -21.32 -16.02 39.71
CA PRO A 678 -21.93 -17.02 40.58
C PRO A 678 -21.90 -18.41 39.92
N ILE A 679 -21.70 -19.46 40.72
CA ILE A 679 -21.57 -20.82 40.20
C ILE A 679 -22.92 -21.26 39.60
N GLN A 680 -22.93 -21.53 38.31
CA GLN A 680 -24.09 -22.07 37.60
C GLN A 680 -24.25 -23.57 37.91
N SER A 681 -25.50 -24.06 37.97
CA SER A 681 -25.74 -25.48 38.28
C SER A 681 -25.47 -26.40 37.09
N SER A 682 -25.18 -27.67 37.37
CA SER A 682 -24.79 -28.69 36.37
C SER A 682 -25.95 -29.29 35.57
N ILE A 683 -27.14 -28.69 35.59
CA ILE A 683 -28.33 -29.14 34.84
C ILE A 683 -28.61 -28.05 33.78
N PRO A 684 -28.81 -28.40 32.50
CA PRO A 684 -28.35 -27.60 31.35
C PRO A 684 -29.31 -26.45 30.93
N ASP A 685 -29.79 -25.65 31.88
CA ASP A 685 -30.95 -24.75 31.68
C ASP A 685 -30.64 -23.25 31.75
N TRP A 686 -29.39 -22.79 31.89
CA TRP A 686 -29.07 -21.34 31.89
C TRP A 686 -29.30 -20.63 30.52
N CYS A 687 -30.05 -21.24 29.59
CA CYS A 687 -30.09 -20.88 28.17
C CYS A 687 -31.51 -20.71 27.59
N HIS A 688 -32.57 -20.75 28.41
CA HIS A 688 -33.95 -20.44 28.01
C HIS A 688 -34.30 -18.97 28.29
N GLY A 689 -33.58 -18.03 27.66
CA GLY A 689 -33.88 -16.60 27.82
C GLY A 689 -33.61 -16.04 29.24
N TYR A 690 -32.73 -16.70 30.00
CA TYR A 690 -32.38 -16.27 31.36
C TYR A 690 -31.36 -15.13 31.32
N HIS A 691 -31.50 -14.16 32.23
CA HIS A 691 -30.59 -13.02 32.33
C HIS A 691 -30.31 -12.63 33.78
N LEU A 692 -29.04 -12.52 34.17
CA LEU A 692 -28.64 -12.04 35.49
C LEU A 692 -28.32 -10.54 35.46
N LYS A 693 -29.17 -9.74 36.12
CA LYS A 693 -28.95 -8.28 36.25
C LYS A 693 -28.01 -7.99 37.41
N GLU A 694 -28.30 -8.49 38.60
CA GLU A 694 -27.48 -8.31 39.81
C GLU A 694 -27.87 -9.34 40.89
N PRO A 695 -26.94 -9.76 41.77
CA PRO A 695 -25.52 -9.44 41.80
C PRO A 695 -24.73 -10.34 40.84
N ARG A 696 -23.71 -9.77 40.20
CA ARG A 696 -22.89 -10.49 39.19
C ARG A 696 -21.64 -11.16 39.75
N SER A 697 -21.33 -10.92 41.01
CA SER A 697 -20.16 -11.48 41.70
C SER A 697 -20.56 -12.70 42.52
N LEU A 698 -19.74 -13.74 42.51
CA LEU A 698 -19.86 -14.96 43.30
C LEU A 698 -19.90 -14.68 44.79
N TYR A 699 -19.11 -13.70 45.23
CA TYR A 699 -18.92 -13.35 46.62
C TYR A 699 -19.93 -12.31 47.07
N LEU A 700 -20.63 -12.58 48.17
CA LEU A 700 -21.55 -11.66 48.82
C LEU A 700 -21.04 -11.33 50.23
N ALA A 701 -21.05 -10.05 50.61
CA ALA A 701 -20.63 -9.63 51.94
C ALA A 701 -21.60 -10.14 53.02
N SER A 702 -21.09 -10.72 54.10
CA SER A 702 -21.89 -11.27 55.19
C SER A 702 -22.69 -10.21 55.96
N GLY A 703 -23.96 -10.51 56.22
CA GLY A 703 -24.88 -9.68 57.01
C GLY A 703 -25.43 -8.46 56.27
N GLU A 704 -25.14 -8.29 54.98
CA GLU A 704 -25.61 -7.17 54.17
C GLU A 704 -26.92 -7.46 53.44
N MET A 705 -27.63 -6.38 53.08
CA MET A 705 -28.80 -6.44 52.22
C MET A 705 -28.34 -6.38 50.77
N THR A 706 -28.47 -7.48 50.05
CA THR A 706 -28.12 -7.60 48.63
C THR A 706 -29.37 -7.67 47.77
N LYS A 707 -29.43 -6.89 46.70
CA LYS A 707 -30.50 -6.98 45.70
C LYS A 707 -30.22 -8.16 44.78
N ILE A 708 -31.22 -9.03 44.61
CA ILE A 708 -31.24 -10.09 43.60
C ILE A 708 -32.20 -9.65 42.50
N SER A 709 -31.76 -9.69 41.25
CA SER A 709 -32.54 -9.36 40.05
C SER A 709 -32.15 -10.31 38.91
N VAL A 710 -33.08 -11.17 38.53
CA VAL A 710 -32.86 -12.25 37.55
C VAL A 710 -34.10 -12.46 36.68
N SER A 711 -33.94 -12.56 35.37
CA SER A 711 -35.02 -12.94 34.46
C SER A 711 -34.98 -14.45 34.23
N VAL A 712 -36.13 -15.10 34.40
CA VAL A 712 -36.31 -16.54 34.22
C VAL A 712 -37.71 -16.73 33.61
N PRO A 713 -37.87 -16.65 32.28
CA PRO A 713 -39.16 -16.50 31.61
C PRO A 713 -40.17 -17.61 31.90
N GLU A 714 -39.69 -18.85 32.06
CA GLU A 714 -40.52 -20.03 32.33
C GLU A 714 -40.78 -20.31 33.82
N ALA A 715 -40.16 -19.55 34.73
CA ALA A 715 -40.37 -19.73 36.15
C ALA A 715 -41.70 -19.12 36.60
N SER A 716 -42.54 -19.92 37.25
CA SER A 716 -43.72 -19.44 37.99
C SER A 716 -43.36 -18.85 39.36
N THR A 717 -42.25 -19.31 39.95
CA THR A 717 -41.70 -18.77 41.20
C THR A 717 -40.18 -18.88 41.21
N VAL A 718 -39.51 -17.86 41.74
CA VAL A 718 -38.08 -17.89 42.07
C VAL A 718 -37.91 -17.64 43.57
N LYS A 719 -37.12 -18.47 44.25
CA LYS A 719 -36.94 -18.44 45.70
C LYS A 719 -35.48 -18.66 46.07
N ILE A 720 -35.11 -18.23 47.26
CA ILE A 720 -33.78 -18.45 47.81
C ILE A 720 -33.84 -19.59 48.84
N LYS A 721 -33.04 -20.63 48.63
CA LYS A 721 -33.02 -21.82 49.49
C LYS A 721 -32.60 -21.42 50.91
N GLY A 722 -33.40 -21.83 51.90
CA GLY A 722 -33.13 -21.52 53.31
C GLY A 722 -33.55 -20.11 53.77
N HIS A 723 -34.09 -19.28 52.86
CA HIS A 723 -34.53 -17.91 53.13
C HIS A 723 -35.99 -17.69 52.69
N PRO A 724 -36.97 -18.33 53.34
CA PRO A 724 -38.39 -18.21 52.97
C PRO A 724 -38.95 -16.78 53.11
N GLU A 725 -38.30 -15.94 53.90
CA GLU A 725 -38.60 -14.51 54.08
C GLU A 725 -38.23 -13.64 52.88
N CYS A 726 -37.34 -14.11 52.00
CA CYS A 726 -36.95 -13.38 50.81
C CYS A 726 -37.98 -13.64 49.69
N HIS A 727 -38.90 -12.69 49.50
CA HIS A 727 -39.91 -12.74 48.45
C HIS A 727 -39.42 -12.02 47.19
N LEU A 728 -39.01 -12.78 46.18
CA LEU A 728 -38.74 -12.25 44.85
C LEU A 728 -40.07 -12.05 44.11
N LYS A 729 -40.26 -10.88 43.51
CA LYS A 729 -41.44 -10.54 42.71
C LYS A 729 -41.04 -10.21 41.29
N GLN A 730 -41.81 -10.69 40.33
CA GLN A 730 -41.60 -10.34 38.94
C GLN A 730 -42.05 -8.89 38.70
N ASN A 731 -41.19 -8.08 38.07
CA ASN A 731 -41.49 -6.72 37.66
C ASN A 731 -42.11 -6.68 36.25
N GLU A 732 -42.48 -5.49 35.76
CA GLU A 732 -43.09 -5.28 34.43
C GLU A 732 -42.15 -5.65 33.27
N GLU A 733 -40.84 -5.66 33.51
CA GLU A 733 -39.79 -6.04 32.56
C GLU A 733 -39.48 -7.57 32.60
N GLY A 734 -40.19 -8.35 33.42
CA GLY A 734 -40.03 -9.80 33.52
C GLY A 734 -38.96 -10.29 34.51
N TYR A 735 -38.29 -9.39 35.24
CA TYR A 735 -37.27 -9.72 36.24
C TYR A 735 -37.86 -10.05 37.60
N TRP A 736 -37.39 -11.14 38.21
CA TRP A 736 -37.61 -11.49 39.60
C TRP A 736 -36.67 -10.68 40.50
N GLU A 737 -37.22 -9.68 41.18
CA GLU A 737 -36.46 -8.79 42.06
C GLU A 737 -36.84 -8.93 43.54
N GLY A 738 -35.83 -8.83 44.41
CA GLY A 738 -36.03 -8.69 45.84
C GLY A 738 -34.71 -8.54 46.58
N TYR A 739 -34.79 -8.28 47.89
CA TYR A 739 -33.62 -8.06 48.73
C TYR A 739 -33.42 -9.23 49.69
N LEU A 740 -32.20 -9.77 49.70
CA LEU A 740 -31.76 -10.82 50.60
C LEU A 740 -30.84 -10.23 51.67
N LYS A 741 -31.07 -10.57 52.95
CA LYS A 741 -30.04 -10.41 53.97
C LYS A 741 -29.12 -11.62 53.96
N THR A 742 -27.86 -11.44 53.62
CA THR A 742 -26.90 -12.55 53.50
C THR A 742 -26.60 -13.21 54.85
N GLY A 743 -26.26 -14.51 54.81
CA GLY A 743 -25.97 -15.32 55.99
C GLY A 743 -24.61 -15.04 56.64
N PRO A 744 -24.16 -15.88 57.60
CA PRO A 744 -22.81 -15.80 58.15
C PRO A 744 -21.74 -16.16 57.09
N PRO A 745 -20.47 -15.78 57.29
CA PRO A 745 -19.38 -16.15 56.37
C PRO A 745 -19.31 -17.66 56.16
N ARG A 746 -18.91 -18.09 54.96
CA ARG A 746 -18.85 -19.48 54.47
C ARG A 746 -20.20 -20.17 54.27
N SER A 747 -21.31 -19.44 54.40
CA SER A 747 -22.62 -19.94 53.95
C SER A 747 -22.77 -19.76 52.43
N THR A 748 -23.71 -20.48 51.82
CA THR A 748 -24.02 -20.38 50.40
C THR A 748 -25.44 -19.88 50.20
N VAL A 749 -25.65 -19.01 49.21
CA VAL A 749 -26.99 -18.58 48.79
C VAL A 749 -27.31 -19.30 47.49
N ASP A 750 -28.25 -20.24 47.56
CA ASP A 750 -28.72 -20.98 46.38
C ASP A 750 -30.03 -20.38 45.87
N LEU A 751 -30.01 -19.87 44.64
CA LEU A 751 -31.20 -19.39 43.94
C LEU A 751 -31.90 -20.57 43.26
N MET A 752 -33.20 -20.71 43.47
CA MET A 752 -34.02 -21.82 43.00
C MET A 752 -35.20 -21.32 42.19
N ALA A 753 -35.54 -21.96 41.06
CA ALA A 753 -36.74 -21.67 40.27
C ALA A 753 -37.67 -22.88 40.19
N SER A 754 -38.94 -22.62 39.87
CA SER A 754 -39.93 -23.68 39.59
C SER A 754 -40.93 -23.26 38.51
N GLU A 755 -41.13 -24.12 37.53
CA GLU A 755 -42.05 -23.91 36.39
C GLU A 755 -43.53 -23.89 36.79
N SER A 756 -43.88 -24.49 37.93
CA SER A 756 -45.23 -24.44 38.47
C SER A 756 -45.21 -24.19 39.98
N PRO A 757 -46.28 -23.61 40.58
CA PRO A 757 -46.33 -23.33 42.01
C PRO A 757 -46.14 -24.55 42.92
N HIS A 758 -46.30 -25.76 42.36
CA HIS A 758 -46.12 -27.05 43.03
C HIS A 758 -45.04 -27.93 42.38
N GLY A 759 -44.28 -27.40 41.42
CA GLY A 759 -43.22 -28.12 40.73
C GLY A 759 -42.01 -28.36 41.63
N GLN A 760 -41.19 -29.33 41.27
CA GLN A 760 -39.91 -29.55 41.95
C GLN A 760 -38.98 -28.37 41.64
N PRO A 761 -38.45 -27.65 42.64
CA PRO A 761 -37.58 -26.52 42.39
C PRO A 761 -36.21 -27.00 41.91
N PHE A 762 -35.68 -26.39 40.85
CA PHE A 762 -34.34 -26.62 40.33
C PHE A 762 -33.42 -25.43 40.68
N LYS A 763 -32.12 -25.70 40.74
CA LYS A 763 -31.12 -24.72 41.18
C LYS A 763 -30.60 -23.91 40.00
N LEU A 764 -30.64 -22.59 40.11
CA LEU A 764 -30.16 -21.66 39.09
C LEU A 764 -28.68 -21.31 39.30
N LEU A 765 -28.39 -20.68 40.44
CA LEU A 765 -27.08 -20.11 40.76
C LEU A 765 -26.73 -20.36 42.23
N SER A 766 -25.44 -20.36 42.53
CA SER A 766 -24.88 -20.33 43.88
C SER A 766 -23.96 -19.14 44.08
N TYR A 767 -24.19 -18.43 45.18
CA TYR A 767 -23.25 -17.44 45.72
C TYR A 767 -22.57 -17.96 46.98
N GLN A 768 -21.37 -17.47 47.24
CA GLN A 768 -20.63 -17.70 48.48
C GLN A 768 -20.69 -16.44 49.34
N VAL A 769 -21.07 -16.58 50.60
CA VAL A 769 -21.05 -15.47 51.54
C VAL A 769 -19.69 -15.42 52.23
N VAL A 770 -19.02 -14.28 52.17
CA VAL A 770 -17.68 -14.05 52.74
C VAL A 770 -17.72 -12.95 53.79
N SER A 771 -16.75 -12.90 54.70
CA SER A 771 -16.64 -11.75 55.61
C SER A 771 -16.25 -10.49 54.83
N LYS A 772 -16.49 -9.30 55.40
CA LYS A 772 -16.07 -8.04 54.76
C LYS A 772 -14.55 -7.95 54.63
N GLU A 773 -13.83 -8.48 55.63
CA GLU A 773 -12.37 -8.57 55.60
C GLU A 773 -11.88 -9.53 54.51
N GLU A 774 -12.52 -10.69 54.36
CA GLU A 774 -12.20 -11.65 53.29
C GLU A 774 -12.49 -11.04 51.90
N LEU A 775 -13.60 -10.31 51.73
CA LEU A 775 -13.94 -9.65 50.47
C LEU A 775 -12.91 -8.57 50.09
N LEU A 776 -12.54 -7.70 51.04
CA LEU A 776 -11.50 -6.70 50.86
C LEU A 776 -10.14 -7.32 50.53
N GLN A 777 -9.80 -8.45 51.15
CA GLN A 777 -8.55 -9.16 50.87
C GLN A 777 -8.49 -9.66 49.41
N ILE A 778 -9.60 -10.20 48.89
CA ILE A 778 -9.69 -10.64 47.50
C ILE A 778 -9.55 -9.44 46.53
N GLU A 779 -10.19 -8.30 46.83
CA GLU A 779 -10.08 -7.08 46.03
C GLU A 779 -8.63 -6.54 46.00
N VAL A 780 -7.96 -6.51 47.15
CA VAL A 780 -6.54 -6.08 47.25
C VAL A 780 -5.62 -7.02 46.48
N GLU A 781 -5.83 -8.34 46.57
CA GLU A 781 -5.04 -9.32 45.80
C GLU A 781 -5.22 -9.12 44.29
N GLN A 782 -6.43 -8.81 43.82
CA GLN A 782 -6.68 -8.52 42.41
C GLN A 782 -6.03 -7.20 41.96
N GLU A 783 -6.09 -6.14 42.78
CA GLU A 783 -5.42 -4.87 42.50
C GLU A 783 -3.89 -5.04 42.42
N GLU A 784 -3.31 -5.87 43.29
CA GLU A 784 -1.89 -6.21 43.22
C GLU A 784 -1.53 -6.95 41.93
N LEU A 785 -2.34 -7.91 41.48
CA LEU A 785 -2.13 -8.60 40.20
C LEU A 785 -2.20 -7.63 39.02
N PHE A 786 -3.17 -6.71 39.01
CA PHE A 786 -3.28 -5.66 38.01
C PHE A 786 -2.04 -4.75 37.99
N LYS A 787 -1.61 -4.26 39.16
CA LYS A 787 -0.43 -3.38 39.26
C LYS A 787 0.84 -4.07 38.76
N ARG A 788 1.06 -5.34 39.14
CA ARG A 788 2.21 -6.12 38.65
C ARG A 788 2.18 -6.25 37.12
N ALA A 789 1.03 -6.58 36.53
CA ALA A 789 0.89 -6.67 35.08
C ALA A 789 1.10 -5.32 34.37
N LEU A 790 0.64 -4.22 34.98
CA LEU A 790 0.86 -2.87 34.46
C LEU A 790 2.34 -2.46 34.50
N ASP A 791 3.03 -2.74 35.61
CA ASP A 791 4.46 -2.47 35.77
C ASP A 791 5.30 -3.30 34.77
N GLU A 792 4.93 -4.57 34.54
CA GLU A 792 5.54 -5.43 33.53
C GLU A 792 5.33 -4.88 32.11
N LEU A 793 4.10 -4.46 31.75
CA LEU A 793 3.82 -3.85 30.45
C LEU A 793 4.62 -2.57 30.24
N GLN A 794 4.69 -1.69 31.25
CA GLN A 794 5.47 -0.45 31.17
C GLN A 794 6.97 -0.74 30.98
N THR A 795 7.50 -1.75 31.69
CA THR A 795 8.90 -2.18 31.55
C THR A 795 9.18 -2.68 30.13
N LEU A 796 8.28 -3.49 29.54
CA LEU A 796 8.41 -3.97 28.16
C LEU A 796 8.33 -2.85 27.13
N GLU A 797 7.43 -1.87 27.31
CA GLU A 797 7.36 -0.69 26.44
C GLU A 797 8.63 0.17 26.52
N GLU A 798 9.22 0.32 27.70
CA GLU A 798 10.49 1.02 27.89
C GLU A 798 11.67 0.30 27.22
N GLU A 799 11.72 -1.03 27.33
CA GLU A 799 12.73 -1.84 26.65
C GLU A 799 12.58 -1.76 25.12
N LYS A 800 11.34 -1.88 24.61
CA LYS A 800 11.03 -1.72 23.18
C LYS A 800 11.50 -0.36 22.67
N TYR A 801 11.18 0.69 23.41
CA TYR A 801 11.59 2.06 23.09
C TYR A 801 13.11 2.22 23.08
N ALA A 802 13.82 1.66 24.07
CA ALA A 802 15.28 1.73 24.16
C ALA A 802 15.97 1.02 22.98
N ARG A 803 15.49 -0.16 22.57
CA ARG A 803 16.02 -0.90 21.42
C ARG A 803 15.81 -0.15 20.10
N LEU A 804 14.62 0.45 19.91
CA LEU A 804 14.34 1.28 18.75
C LEU A 804 15.31 2.46 18.64
N LEU A 805 15.66 3.11 19.76
CA LEU A 805 16.66 4.20 19.74
C LEU A 805 18.05 3.73 19.31
N VAL A 806 18.48 2.52 19.72
CA VAL A 806 19.75 1.93 19.30
C VAL A 806 19.75 1.67 17.79
N ARG A 807 18.68 1.07 17.25
CA ARG A 807 18.53 0.87 15.81
C ARG A 807 18.47 2.18 15.05
N LEU A 808 17.78 3.16 15.59
CA LEU A 808 17.64 4.48 14.98
C LEU A 808 19.01 5.17 14.86
N LYS A 809 19.84 5.05 15.90
CA LYS A 809 21.23 5.52 15.89
C LYS A 809 22.07 4.79 14.84
N GLN A 810 21.93 3.46 14.73
CA GLN A 810 22.64 2.67 13.72
C GLN A 810 22.20 3.05 12.30
N ALA A 811 20.89 3.11 12.03
CA ALA A 811 20.35 3.54 10.76
C ALA A 811 20.79 4.97 10.37
N ALA A 812 20.95 5.86 11.36
CA ALA A 812 21.49 7.20 11.15
C ALA A 812 22.98 7.20 10.80
N ASN A 813 23.78 6.31 11.41
CA ASN A 813 25.19 6.13 11.07
C ASN A 813 25.36 5.53 9.66
N ASP A 814 24.55 4.53 9.34
CA ASP A 814 24.54 3.84 8.04
C ASP A 814 23.89 4.68 6.93
N ARG A 815 23.29 5.83 7.29
CA ARG A 815 22.52 6.71 6.39
C ARG A 815 21.45 5.96 5.59
N ASN A 816 20.77 5.01 6.22
CA ASN A 816 19.73 4.21 5.57
C ASN A 816 18.36 4.93 5.64
N ARG A 817 17.96 5.58 4.55
CA ARG A 817 16.73 6.40 4.48
C ARG A 817 15.46 5.63 4.88
N GLN A 818 15.24 4.47 4.27
CA GLN A 818 14.01 3.69 4.47
C GLN A 818 13.91 3.22 5.93
N LYS A 819 15.01 2.71 6.49
CA LYS A 819 15.09 2.26 7.88
C LYS A 819 14.90 3.42 8.86
N LEU A 820 15.49 4.58 8.58
CA LEU A 820 15.28 5.80 9.37
C LEU A 820 13.82 6.24 9.40
N GLN A 821 13.16 6.29 8.24
CA GLN A 821 11.75 6.71 8.14
C GLN A 821 10.84 5.76 8.92
N LYS A 822 11.05 4.44 8.77
CA LYS A 822 10.29 3.41 9.50
C LYS A 822 10.51 3.51 11.01
N LEU A 823 11.76 3.58 11.47
CA LEU A 823 12.08 3.62 12.90
C LEU A 823 11.60 4.92 13.56
N LEU A 824 11.71 6.07 12.89
CA LEU A 824 11.18 7.34 13.42
C LEU A 824 9.67 7.29 13.62
N TYR A 825 8.94 6.71 12.66
CA TYR A 825 7.50 6.51 12.80
C TYR A 825 7.19 5.66 14.04
N ARG A 826 7.86 4.51 14.20
CA ARG A 826 7.67 3.61 15.35
C ARG A 826 8.00 4.24 16.69
N VAL A 827 9.09 5.01 16.77
CA VAL A 827 9.47 5.70 18.02
C VAL A 827 8.42 6.73 18.43
N LYS A 828 7.87 7.49 17.46
CA LYS A 828 6.80 8.46 17.69
C LYS A 828 5.45 7.80 18.01
N GLU A 829 5.20 6.60 17.49
CA GLU A 829 4.01 5.81 17.80
C GLU A 829 3.97 5.41 19.28
N ILE A 830 5.11 4.96 19.83
CA ILE A 830 5.20 4.49 21.23
C ILE A 830 5.24 5.66 22.22
N LYS A 831 6.09 6.68 21.97
CA LYS A 831 6.21 7.86 22.85
C LYS A 831 6.23 9.14 22.03
N PRO A 832 5.05 9.69 21.63
CA PRO A 832 4.97 10.85 20.75
C PRO A 832 5.57 12.13 21.36
N ASP A 833 5.50 12.26 22.68
CA ASP A 833 5.93 13.47 23.40
C ASP A 833 7.41 13.45 23.81
N LYS A 834 8.12 12.34 23.60
CA LYS A 834 9.51 12.18 24.05
C LYS A 834 10.50 12.55 22.93
N VAL A 835 11.39 13.49 23.23
CA VAL A 835 12.37 14.02 22.27
C VAL A 835 13.78 13.64 22.70
N ASP A 836 14.24 12.45 22.29
CA ASP A 836 15.60 11.98 22.54
C ASP A 836 16.60 12.51 21.49
N VAL A 837 17.87 12.65 21.88
CA VAL A 837 18.96 13.15 21.02
C VAL A 837 19.10 12.33 19.73
N GLU A 838 18.91 11.02 19.81
CA GLU A 838 19.02 10.12 18.66
C GLU A 838 17.85 10.32 17.67
N ILE A 839 16.65 10.69 18.13
CA ILE A 839 15.51 11.06 17.28
C ILE A 839 15.85 12.32 16.49
N VAL A 840 16.29 13.37 17.18
CA VAL A 840 16.66 14.64 16.54
C VAL A 840 17.78 14.44 15.52
N ARG A 841 18.79 13.63 15.86
CA ARG A 841 19.88 13.27 14.95
C ARG A 841 19.38 12.51 13.73
N ALA A 842 18.54 11.51 13.92
CA ALA A 842 17.98 10.70 12.85
C ALA A 842 17.07 11.50 11.92
N GLU A 843 16.22 12.38 12.45
CA GLU A 843 15.40 13.30 11.65
C GLU A 843 16.27 14.24 10.82
N ARG A 844 17.39 14.72 11.36
CA ARG A 844 18.35 15.52 10.59
C ARG A 844 18.96 14.72 9.44
N VAL A 845 19.45 13.51 9.70
CA VAL A 845 20.03 12.65 8.65
C VAL A 845 18.97 12.28 7.60
N LEU A 846 17.74 11.97 8.02
CA LEU A 846 16.64 11.69 7.10
C LEU A 846 16.34 12.90 6.21
N ARG A 847 16.27 14.11 6.78
CA ARG A 847 16.12 15.35 5.99
C ARG A 847 17.25 15.54 4.98
N GLU A 848 18.50 15.33 5.38
CA GLU A 848 19.65 15.41 4.46
C GLU A 848 19.53 14.40 3.29
N LEU A 849 19.10 13.17 3.57
CA LEU A 849 18.94 12.12 2.56
C LEU A 849 17.78 12.39 1.61
N VAL A 850 16.64 12.84 2.14
CA VAL A 850 15.49 13.25 1.33
C VAL A 850 15.86 14.45 0.45
N GLU A 851 16.55 15.45 1.00
CA GLU A 851 17.03 16.60 0.22
C GLU A 851 18.00 16.17 -0.90
N GLN A 852 18.87 15.20 -0.65
CA GLN A 852 19.77 14.65 -1.67
C GLN A 852 18.99 13.94 -2.79
N GLU A 853 18.01 13.11 -2.45
CA GLU A 853 17.15 12.42 -3.41
C GLU A 853 16.31 13.41 -4.23
N GLU A 854 15.74 14.43 -3.58
CA GLU A 854 15.04 15.52 -4.26
C GLU A 854 15.93 16.28 -5.23
N LYS A 855 17.21 16.52 -4.89
CA LYS A 855 18.19 17.14 -5.80
C LYS A 855 18.45 16.23 -7.01
N GLU A 856 18.63 14.93 -6.81
CA GLU A 856 18.81 14.00 -7.93
C GLU A 856 17.59 13.93 -8.85
N ILE A 857 16.38 13.89 -8.28
CA ILE A 857 15.11 13.91 -9.02
C ILE A 857 14.97 15.23 -9.78
N ALA A 858 15.17 16.37 -9.12
CA ALA A 858 15.07 17.69 -9.75
C ALA A 858 16.06 17.84 -10.92
N ARG A 859 17.27 17.28 -10.79
CA ARG A 859 18.24 17.30 -11.90
C ARG A 859 17.80 16.41 -13.06
N LYS A 860 17.25 15.22 -12.80
CA LYS A 860 16.68 14.36 -13.85
C LYS A 860 15.50 15.03 -14.56
N GLU A 861 14.61 15.67 -13.80
CA GLU A 861 13.49 16.45 -14.33
C GLU A 861 13.98 17.63 -15.17
N LEU A 862 14.98 18.38 -14.71
CA LEU A 862 15.62 19.45 -15.48
C LEU A 862 16.13 18.93 -16.81
N ARG A 863 16.96 17.88 -16.79
CA ARG A 863 17.54 17.30 -18.02
C ARG A 863 16.46 16.85 -18.99
N LYS A 864 15.40 16.22 -18.50
CA LYS A 864 14.25 15.81 -19.32
C LYS A 864 13.50 17.02 -19.88
N ALA A 865 13.20 18.02 -19.06
CA ALA A 865 12.51 19.23 -19.50
C ALA A 865 13.33 19.99 -20.55
N THR A 866 14.65 20.06 -20.39
CA THR A 866 15.56 20.67 -21.38
C THR A 866 15.45 19.95 -22.72
N ARG A 867 15.43 18.61 -22.73
CA ARG A 867 15.29 17.82 -23.96
C ARG A 867 13.94 17.99 -24.64
N MET A 868 12.87 18.02 -23.85
CA MET A 868 11.51 18.21 -24.36
C MET A 868 11.25 19.62 -24.90
N CYS A 869 12.12 20.59 -24.59
CA CYS A 869 11.95 22.00 -24.97
C CYS A 869 10.58 22.57 -24.59
N ASP A 870 9.97 22.05 -23.52
CA ASP A 870 8.66 22.47 -23.03
C ASP A 870 8.85 23.59 -22.02
N ILE A 871 8.45 24.82 -22.39
CA ILE A 871 8.67 26.03 -21.59
C ILE A 871 8.15 25.86 -20.14
N PRO A 872 6.89 25.43 -19.90
CA PRO A 872 6.39 25.26 -18.53
C PRO A 872 7.18 24.24 -17.71
N SER A 873 7.50 23.08 -18.28
CA SER A 873 8.30 22.06 -17.59
C SER A 873 9.71 22.55 -17.29
N LEU A 874 10.33 23.30 -18.21
CA LEU A 874 11.69 23.80 -18.10
C LEU A 874 11.78 24.92 -17.06
N GLU A 875 10.82 25.84 -17.04
CA GLU A 875 10.70 26.88 -16.02
C GLU A 875 10.45 26.29 -14.63
N GLY A 876 9.52 25.34 -14.53
CA GLY A 876 9.26 24.61 -13.29
C GLY A 876 10.50 23.88 -12.77
N ALA A 877 11.24 23.22 -13.66
CA ALA A 877 12.46 22.51 -13.29
C ALA A 877 13.60 23.46 -12.90
N LEU A 878 13.82 24.56 -13.65
CA LEU A 878 14.81 25.59 -13.31
C LEU A 878 14.48 26.29 -11.98
N LEU A 879 13.21 26.56 -11.71
CA LEU A 879 12.75 27.10 -10.43
C LEU A 879 13.03 26.12 -9.29
N LYS A 880 12.71 24.83 -9.49
CA LYS A 880 13.00 23.76 -8.51
C LYS A 880 14.50 23.63 -8.25
N VAL A 881 15.32 23.74 -9.29
CA VAL A 881 16.79 23.73 -9.21
C VAL A 881 17.34 24.93 -8.44
N LYS A 882 16.83 26.14 -8.72
CA LYS A 882 17.19 27.37 -7.99
C LYS A 882 16.79 27.28 -6.51
N ARG A 883 15.58 26.78 -6.23
CA ARG A 883 15.06 26.55 -4.87
C ARG A 883 15.95 25.59 -4.08
N LEU A 884 16.36 24.49 -4.70
CA LEU A 884 17.20 23.45 -4.09
C LEU A 884 18.70 23.77 -4.12
N ARG A 885 19.11 24.90 -4.74
CA ARG A 885 20.51 25.37 -4.86
C ARG A 885 21.45 24.30 -5.45
N LEU A 886 21.04 23.59 -6.49
CA LEU A 886 21.91 22.60 -7.11
C LEU A 886 23.10 23.29 -7.81
N PRO A 887 24.31 22.72 -7.71
CA PRO A 887 25.45 23.17 -8.50
C PRO A 887 25.28 22.76 -9.97
N GLU A 888 25.95 23.51 -10.84
CA GLU A 888 26.12 23.16 -12.26
C GLU A 888 26.87 21.81 -12.38
N GLU A 889 26.31 20.86 -13.12
CA GLU A 889 26.97 19.59 -13.45
C GLU A 889 26.86 19.31 -14.94
N ASP A 890 28.00 19.07 -15.61
CA ASP A 890 28.06 18.81 -17.05
C ASP A 890 27.37 19.88 -17.93
N GLY A 891 27.27 21.12 -17.41
CA GLY A 891 26.61 22.23 -18.09
C GLY A 891 25.08 22.12 -18.16
N ASP A 892 24.44 21.29 -17.33
CA ASP A 892 23.00 21.01 -17.42
C ASP A 892 22.08 22.20 -17.09
N ILE A 893 22.42 23.00 -16.09
CA ILE A 893 21.67 24.21 -15.72
C ILE A 893 21.89 25.30 -16.78
N SER A 894 23.15 25.56 -17.13
CA SER A 894 23.49 26.56 -18.15
C SER A 894 22.83 26.26 -19.50
N ALA A 895 22.79 24.97 -19.90
CA ALA A 895 22.11 24.55 -21.12
C ALA A 895 20.58 24.73 -21.02
N ALA A 896 19.98 24.41 -19.87
CA ALA A 896 18.55 24.63 -19.64
C ALA A 896 18.20 26.13 -19.73
N GLU A 897 19.02 27.00 -19.15
CA GLU A 897 18.83 28.46 -19.23
C GLU A 897 19.03 29.00 -20.67
N GLU A 898 20.03 28.51 -21.41
CA GLU A 898 20.24 28.85 -22.82
C GLU A 898 19.03 28.44 -23.68
N VAL A 899 18.53 27.21 -23.48
CA VAL A 899 17.34 26.69 -24.17
C VAL A 899 16.13 27.56 -23.84
N LEU A 900 15.87 27.84 -22.57
CA LEU A 900 14.74 28.67 -22.14
C LEU A 900 14.84 30.10 -22.71
N GLN A 901 16.03 30.70 -22.70
CA GLN A 901 16.25 32.03 -23.27
C GLN A 901 16.00 32.05 -24.77
N THR A 902 16.40 30.99 -25.47
CA THR A 902 16.17 30.84 -26.91
C THR A 902 14.68 30.69 -27.21
N LEU A 903 13.97 29.85 -26.44
CA LEU A 903 12.51 29.67 -26.58
C LEU A 903 11.70 30.93 -26.28
N ARG A 904 12.23 31.85 -25.46
CA ARG A 904 11.59 33.14 -25.10
C ARG A 904 11.98 34.31 -26.00
N ALA A 905 12.92 34.14 -26.94
CA ALA A 905 13.36 35.24 -27.79
C ALA A 905 12.25 35.63 -28.78
N PRO A 906 11.84 36.92 -28.86
CA PRO A 906 10.84 37.35 -29.84
C PRO A 906 11.42 37.30 -31.26
N GLU A 907 10.66 36.76 -32.21
CA GLU A 907 10.97 36.55 -33.65
C GLU A 907 11.40 37.82 -34.45
N ASN A 908 11.64 38.97 -33.83
CA ASN A 908 11.83 40.25 -34.54
C ASN A 908 13.14 40.99 -34.27
N SER A 909 14.22 40.32 -33.85
CA SER A 909 15.52 40.99 -33.63
C SER A 909 16.63 40.68 -34.64
N VAL A 910 16.39 39.87 -35.69
CA VAL A 910 17.45 39.50 -36.66
C VAL A 910 17.63 40.51 -37.81
N LEU A 911 16.78 41.53 -37.94
CA LEU A 911 16.97 42.61 -38.92
C LEU A 911 17.75 43.82 -38.36
N GLN A 912 18.85 43.60 -37.64
CA GLN A 912 19.78 44.70 -37.31
C GLN A 912 21.21 44.24 -36.97
N SER A 913 21.80 43.32 -37.75
CA SER A 913 23.26 43.05 -37.68
C SER A 913 23.98 43.15 -39.03
N SER A 914 23.34 43.66 -40.09
CA SER A 914 23.98 43.96 -41.37
C SER A 914 24.22 45.45 -41.57
N ARG A 915 24.90 46.12 -40.63
CA ARG A 915 25.56 47.42 -40.84
C ARG A 915 26.45 47.69 -39.63
N LEU A 916 27.74 47.39 -39.77
CA LEU A 916 28.87 48.19 -39.27
C LEU A 916 30.17 47.38 -39.49
N THR A 917 30.63 47.35 -40.73
CA THR A 917 32.07 47.29 -41.01
C THR A 917 32.46 48.67 -41.52
N ARG A 918 33.04 49.51 -40.66
CA ARG A 918 34.12 50.43 -41.03
C ARG A 918 34.60 51.23 -39.83
N ASP A 919 35.92 51.25 -39.74
CA ASP A 919 36.79 52.26 -39.13
C ASP A 919 36.93 52.23 -37.61
N ALA A 920 38.03 51.61 -37.18
CA ALA A 920 38.67 51.84 -35.89
C ALA A 920 39.88 52.74 -36.12
N ASP A 921 39.75 54.02 -35.76
CA ASP A 921 40.86 54.92 -35.47
C ASP A 921 40.64 55.48 -34.04
N VAL A 922 41.56 55.10 -33.15
CA VAL A 922 42.29 55.92 -32.17
C VAL A 922 41.53 57.01 -31.33
N GLN A 923 41.69 56.86 -30.00
CA GLN A 923 41.86 57.89 -28.94
C GLN A 923 40.66 58.42 -28.10
N THR A 924 40.77 58.07 -26.80
CA THR A 924 40.74 58.94 -25.59
C THR A 924 39.46 59.57 -25.02
N LEU A 925 39.37 59.43 -23.68
CA LEU A 925 38.86 60.38 -22.65
C LEU A 925 37.35 60.66 -22.70
N ASP A 926 36.63 60.99 -21.63
CA ASP A 926 36.69 60.89 -20.16
C ASP A 926 35.27 61.30 -19.70
N ASP A 927 34.99 61.12 -18.41
CA ASP A 927 34.07 61.92 -17.58
C ASP A 927 32.52 61.87 -17.76
N SER A 928 31.89 61.42 -16.65
CA SER A 928 30.85 62.11 -15.84
C SER A 928 29.49 62.44 -16.51
N ALA A 929 28.35 62.59 -15.83
CA ALA A 929 27.82 62.30 -14.51
C ALA A 929 26.30 62.63 -14.59
N ASP A 930 25.53 61.99 -13.70
CA ASP A 930 24.41 62.54 -12.93
C ASP A 930 23.04 62.97 -13.53
N GLU A 931 22.05 62.69 -12.67
CA GLU A 931 20.72 63.30 -12.44
C GLU A 931 19.57 62.93 -13.40
N GLU A 932 18.57 62.15 -12.96
CA GLU A 932 17.46 62.41 -11.99
C GLU A 932 16.16 62.91 -12.65
N ILE A 933 15.10 62.10 -12.46
CA ILE A 933 13.73 62.50 -12.07
C ILE A 933 12.88 63.31 -13.10
N LYS A 934 11.74 62.76 -13.57
CA LYS A 934 10.39 62.98 -12.99
C LYS A 934 9.26 62.42 -13.87
N GLU A 935 8.20 62.06 -13.16
CA GLU A 935 6.86 61.61 -13.57
C GLU A 935 6.13 62.61 -14.49
N ASP A 936 5.18 62.11 -15.30
CA ASP A 936 3.81 62.62 -15.26
C ASP A 936 2.79 61.71 -15.98
N PHE A 937 1.70 61.43 -15.26
CA PHE A 937 0.44 60.82 -15.74
C PHE A 937 -0.46 61.91 -16.37
N THR A 938 -1.25 61.58 -17.40
CA THR A 938 -2.75 61.77 -17.42
C THR A 938 -3.40 61.54 -18.82
N TYR A 939 -4.24 60.50 -18.88
CA TYR A 939 -5.64 60.40 -19.33
C TYR A 939 -6.23 60.92 -20.67
N LEU A 940 -7.03 60.00 -21.25
CA LEU A 940 -8.31 60.09 -22.01
C LEU A 940 -8.33 60.46 -23.51
N ALA A 941 -8.81 59.53 -24.35
CA ALA A 941 -10.18 59.57 -24.89
C ALA A 941 -10.51 58.38 -25.80
N MET A 942 -11.78 57.94 -25.74
CA MET A 942 -12.41 56.87 -26.52
C MET A 942 -12.58 57.25 -28.01
N ASP A 943 -12.51 56.29 -28.93
CA ASP A 943 -13.64 55.99 -29.82
C ASP A 943 -13.52 54.61 -30.52
N SER A 944 -14.70 54.10 -30.83
CA SER A 944 -15.12 52.81 -31.34
C SER A 944 -14.89 52.59 -32.85
N SER A 945 -14.52 51.36 -33.22
CA SER A 945 -15.13 50.61 -34.35
C SER A 945 -14.37 49.30 -34.63
N THR A 946 -15.05 48.17 -34.47
CA THR A 946 -14.61 46.87 -35.01
C THR A 946 -15.03 46.75 -36.47
N PRO A 947 -14.33 45.89 -37.25
CA PRO A 947 -15.08 44.74 -37.77
C PRO A 947 -14.39 43.40 -37.54
N ARG A 948 -15.23 42.46 -37.12
CA ARG A 948 -15.01 41.01 -36.92
C ARG A 948 -14.18 40.34 -38.01
N LYS A 949 -13.18 39.54 -37.61
CA LYS A 949 -12.83 38.28 -38.25
C LYS A 949 -12.97 37.14 -37.23
N THR A 950 -13.90 36.25 -37.50
CA THR A 950 -14.19 35.02 -36.76
C THR A 950 -12.98 34.08 -36.81
N ARG A 951 -12.31 33.86 -35.67
CA ARG A 951 -11.35 32.77 -35.49
C ARG A 951 -12.03 31.71 -34.62
N LYS A 952 -12.12 30.47 -35.14
CA LYS A 952 -12.67 29.32 -34.41
C LYS A 952 -11.82 29.08 -33.16
N THR A 953 -12.46 29.09 -31.99
CA THR A 953 -11.88 28.69 -30.71
C THR A 953 -11.85 27.17 -30.61
N ASP A 954 -10.67 26.61 -30.29
CA ASP A 954 -10.51 25.21 -29.95
C ASP A 954 -10.65 25.07 -28.43
N THR A 955 -11.84 24.69 -27.98
CA THR A 955 -12.25 24.57 -26.58
C THR A 955 -11.86 23.22 -25.96
N SER A 956 -10.91 22.47 -26.56
CA SER A 956 -10.66 21.07 -26.21
C SER A 956 -9.70 20.82 -25.04
N LYS A 957 -8.90 21.81 -24.59
CA LYS A 957 -7.94 21.63 -23.47
C LYS A 957 -8.49 21.96 -22.07
N VAL A 958 -9.36 22.96 -21.95
CA VAL A 958 -10.00 23.34 -20.67
C VAL A 958 -10.84 22.19 -20.08
N PRO A 959 -11.60 21.40 -20.85
CA PRO A 959 -12.41 20.30 -20.32
C PRO A 959 -11.59 19.14 -19.74
N GLU A 960 -10.36 18.92 -20.19
CA GLU A 960 -9.55 17.76 -19.76
C GLU A 960 -8.87 18.01 -18.41
N LEU A 961 -8.31 19.22 -18.19
CA LEU A 961 -7.78 19.64 -16.89
C LEU A 961 -8.89 19.81 -15.85
N LEU A 962 -10.03 20.39 -16.25
CA LEU A 962 -11.22 20.47 -15.40
C LEU A 962 -11.77 19.08 -15.07
N ARG A 963 -11.74 18.12 -16.01
CA ARG A 963 -12.10 16.71 -15.75
C ARG A 963 -11.12 16.02 -14.82
N GLN A 964 -9.81 16.22 -14.96
CA GLN A 964 -8.82 15.62 -14.06
C GLN A 964 -8.93 16.19 -12.65
N HIS A 965 -9.16 17.51 -12.52
CA HIS A 965 -9.40 18.16 -11.23
C HIS A 965 -10.73 17.69 -10.60
N LEU A 966 -11.84 17.68 -11.35
CA LEU A 966 -13.12 17.15 -10.88
C LEU A 966 -13.02 15.66 -10.49
N LYS A 967 -12.22 14.87 -11.21
CA LYS A 967 -12.00 13.45 -10.91
C LYS A 967 -11.15 13.26 -9.65
N LYS A 968 -10.13 14.09 -9.42
CA LYS A 968 -9.36 14.11 -8.15
C LYS A 968 -10.21 14.59 -6.98
N ARG A 969 -11.00 15.63 -7.17
CA ARG A 969 -11.96 16.13 -6.16
C ARG A 969 -12.99 15.08 -5.79
N HIS A 970 -13.55 14.38 -6.78
CA HIS A 970 -14.53 13.31 -6.54
C HIS A 970 -13.88 12.09 -5.86
N LEU A 971 -12.66 11.70 -6.28
CA LEU A 971 -11.89 10.63 -5.62
C LEU A 971 -11.52 10.98 -4.18
N MET A 972 -11.23 12.25 -3.87
CA MET A 972 -10.96 12.71 -2.51
C MET A 972 -12.23 12.82 -1.66
N GLU A 973 -13.35 13.25 -2.24
CA GLU A 973 -14.67 13.20 -1.58
C GLU A 973 -15.08 11.74 -1.30
N ASP A 974 -14.74 10.81 -2.20
CA ASP A 974 -14.97 9.36 -2.05
C ASP A 974 -13.99 8.71 -1.04
N GLU A 975 -12.74 9.16 -0.92
CA GLU A 975 -11.78 8.71 0.12
C GLU A 975 -12.18 9.19 1.52
N ILE A 976 -12.69 10.43 1.63
CA ILE A 976 -13.24 10.96 2.89
C ILE A 976 -14.51 10.17 3.29
N ASP A 977 -15.36 9.83 2.33
CA ASP A 977 -16.56 8.99 2.55
C ASP A 977 -16.24 7.51 2.86
N ALA A 978 -15.04 7.02 2.49
CA ALA A 978 -14.61 5.63 2.70
C ALA A 978 -13.86 5.41 4.04
N GLU A 979 -13.23 6.44 4.60
CA GLU A 979 -12.51 6.35 5.88
C GLU A 979 -13.36 6.78 7.11
N GLU A 980 -14.44 7.55 6.93
CA GLU A 980 -15.37 7.93 8.00
C GLU A 980 -16.66 7.11 8.00
N ILE A 981 -16.63 5.88 8.52
CA ILE A 981 -17.74 5.24 9.28
C ILE A 981 -17.14 4.04 10.04
N GLU A 982 -17.10 4.10 11.38
CA GLU A 982 -16.99 2.86 12.16
C GLU A 982 -18.30 2.05 11.96
N PRO A 983 -18.23 0.74 11.63
CA PRO A 983 -19.39 -0.15 11.44
C PRO A 983 -20.53 -0.05 12.47
N PRO A 984 -20.29 0.14 13.80
CA PRO A 984 -21.37 0.30 14.78
C PRO A 984 -22.26 1.52 14.53
N ALA A 985 -21.86 2.47 13.69
CA ALA A 985 -22.66 3.66 13.42
C ALA A 985 -23.81 3.43 12.42
N LEU A 986 -23.67 2.49 11.48
CA LEU A 986 -24.67 2.17 10.46
C LEU A 986 -25.81 1.28 11.01
N GLY A 987 -25.51 0.40 11.97
CA GLY A 987 -26.53 -0.45 12.62
C GLY A 987 -27.56 0.37 13.41
N ALA A 988 -27.10 1.38 14.16
CA ALA A 988 -27.98 2.25 14.95
C ALA A 988 -28.88 3.18 14.09
N LEU A 989 -28.45 3.54 12.87
CA LEU A 989 -29.28 4.32 11.93
C LEU A 989 -30.48 3.52 11.41
N SER A 990 -30.32 2.19 11.27
CA SER A 990 -31.42 1.31 10.83
C SER A 990 -32.46 1.04 11.92
N MET A 991 -32.08 1.16 13.20
CA MET A 991 -32.97 0.92 14.33
C MET A 991 -33.80 2.17 14.70
N ILE A 992 -33.28 3.37 14.45
CA ILE A 992 -33.99 4.64 14.76
C ILE A 992 -35.04 4.98 13.68
N ASP A 993 -34.82 4.64 12.41
CA ASP A 993 -35.84 4.79 11.35
C ASP A 993 -37.07 3.87 11.54
N GLN A 994 -36.96 2.84 12.40
CA GLN A 994 -38.05 1.92 12.72
C GLN A 994 -38.89 2.35 13.94
N GLU A 995 -38.43 3.31 14.76
CA GLU A 995 -39.16 3.77 15.94
C GLU A 995 -39.99 5.05 15.71
N GLU A 996 -39.77 5.81 14.63
CA GLU A 996 -40.50 7.07 14.37
C GLU A 996 -41.65 7.01 13.34
N ASN A 997 -41.88 5.89 12.64
CA ASN A 997 -42.96 5.80 11.63
C ASN A 997 -44.05 4.78 11.98
N GLY A 998 -44.72 5.04 13.10
CA GLY A 998 -46.07 4.54 13.35
C GLY A 998 -47.12 5.41 12.63
N ASP A 999 -47.72 4.82 11.58
CA ASP A 999 -49.02 5.18 10.99
C ASP A 999 -49.05 6.22 9.84
N ARG A 1000 -48.96 5.73 8.58
CA ARG A 1000 -49.98 5.93 7.52
C ARG A 1000 -49.59 5.29 6.20
N SER A 1001 -50.48 4.44 5.70
CA SER A 1001 -50.48 3.88 4.34
C SER A 1001 -50.62 4.95 3.25
N TYR A 1002 -49.85 4.87 2.15
CA TYR A 1002 -50.35 4.85 0.76
C TYR A 1002 -49.21 4.72 -0.28
N THR A 1003 -49.19 3.57 -0.95
CA THR A 1003 -48.82 3.27 -2.36
C THR A 1003 -47.47 3.72 -2.96
N SER A 1004 -46.78 2.69 -3.45
CA SER A 1004 -45.64 2.67 -4.36
C SER A 1004 -45.64 3.70 -5.51
N ARG A 1005 -44.57 4.49 -5.61
CA ARG A 1005 -43.96 4.89 -6.89
C ARG A 1005 -42.51 5.30 -6.68
N ALA A 1006 -41.59 4.35 -6.86
CA ALA A 1006 -40.16 4.64 -6.91
C ALA A 1006 -39.85 5.39 -8.21
N THR A 1007 -39.53 6.67 -8.11
CA THR A 1007 -38.81 7.43 -9.14
C THR A 1007 -37.41 7.70 -8.64
N SER A 1008 -36.44 7.20 -9.40
CA SER A 1008 -35.00 7.36 -9.23
C SER A 1008 -34.57 8.83 -9.30
N THR A 1009 -34.30 9.45 -8.15
CA THR A 1009 -33.41 10.62 -8.02
C THR A 1009 -32.78 10.60 -6.63
N GLY A 1010 -31.62 9.97 -6.51
CA GLY A 1010 -30.81 10.01 -5.29
C GLY A 1010 -30.04 11.31 -5.22
N THR A 1011 -30.43 12.22 -4.32
CA THR A 1011 -29.57 13.31 -3.86
C THR A 1011 -28.64 12.76 -2.78
N SER A 1012 -27.34 12.67 -3.11
CA SER A 1012 -26.28 12.31 -2.16
C SER A 1012 -26.26 13.31 -1.00
N ARG A 1013 -26.34 12.83 0.25
CA ARG A 1013 -26.07 13.65 1.44
C ARG A 1013 -24.56 13.91 1.48
N SER A 1014 -24.15 15.18 1.38
CA SER A 1014 -22.74 15.60 1.46
C SER A 1014 -22.06 15.10 2.75
N TRP A 1015 -20.80 14.64 2.64
CA TRP A 1015 -19.90 14.23 3.74
C TRP A 1015 -19.89 15.23 4.92
N LYS A 1016 -20.09 16.52 4.63
CA LYS A 1016 -20.15 17.62 5.62
C LYS A 1016 -21.31 17.47 6.62
N ASN A 1017 -22.44 16.92 6.18
CA ASN A 1017 -23.57 16.61 7.08
C ASN A 1017 -23.31 15.33 7.89
N ARG A 1018 -22.57 14.37 7.32
CA ARG A 1018 -22.20 13.12 8.00
C ARG A 1018 -21.22 13.36 9.15
N ALA A 1019 -20.23 14.22 8.98
CA ALA A 1019 -19.30 14.62 10.05
C ALA A 1019 -20.03 15.26 11.25
N MET A 1020 -21.03 16.13 10.98
CA MET A 1020 -21.86 16.71 12.04
C MET A 1020 -22.79 15.71 12.71
N ASP A 1021 -23.33 14.74 11.96
CA ASP A 1021 -24.12 13.64 12.52
C ASP A 1021 -23.27 12.74 13.43
N VAL A 1022 -21.98 12.55 13.12
CA VAL A 1022 -21.01 11.87 14.00
C VAL A 1022 -20.81 12.65 15.31
N PHE A 1023 -20.60 13.97 15.27
CA PHE A 1023 -20.46 14.78 16.49
C PHE A 1023 -21.76 14.85 17.30
N LYS A 1024 -22.92 14.99 16.65
CA LYS A 1024 -24.24 14.93 17.31
C LYS A 1024 -24.47 13.56 17.95
N LYS A 1025 -24.07 12.48 17.29
CA LYS A 1025 -24.16 11.11 17.82
C LYS A 1025 -23.27 10.91 19.05
N TYR A 1026 -22.02 11.37 19.03
CA TYR A 1026 -21.17 11.35 20.23
C TYR A 1026 -21.77 12.16 21.38
N TRP A 1027 -22.35 13.32 21.08
CA TRP A 1027 -23.07 14.14 22.05
C TRP A 1027 -24.32 13.45 22.62
N HIS A 1028 -25.12 12.79 21.78
CA HIS A 1028 -26.31 12.04 22.21
C HIS A 1028 -25.95 10.84 23.10
N VAL A 1029 -24.93 10.07 22.74
CA VAL A 1029 -24.43 8.94 23.57
C VAL A 1029 -23.91 9.43 24.92
N MET A 1030 -23.20 10.56 24.94
CA MET A 1030 -22.74 11.20 26.17
C MET A 1030 -23.94 11.61 27.06
N LYS A 1031 -24.97 12.22 26.47
CA LYS A 1031 -26.18 12.68 27.17
C LYS A 1031 -27.03 11.52 27.69
N GLU A 1032 -27.25 10.47 26.91
CA GLU A 1032 -28.10 9.32 27.27
C GLU A 1032 -27.50 8.52 28.43
N LYS A 1033 -26.18 8.28 28.42
CA LYS A 1033 -25.48 7.67 29.55
C LYS A 1033 -25.45 8.58 30.79
N SER A 1034 -25.43 9.90 30.61
CA SER A 1034 -25.53 10.85 31.72
C SER A 1034 -26.90 10.79 32.43
N GLU A 1035 -28.00 10.58 31.68
CA GLU A 1035 -29.36 10.53 32.23
C GLU A 1035 -29.66 9.19 32.93
N LEU A 1036 -29.06 8.08 32.48
CA LEU A 1036 -29.23 6.73 33.04
C LEU A 1036 -28.62 6.56 34.45
N THR A 1037 -27.66 7.42 34.84
CA THR A 1037 -26.84 7.24 36.05
C THR A 1037 -27.43 7.93 37.30
N ARG A 1038 -28.67 8.42 37.23
CA ARG A 1038 -29.27 9.31 38.26
C ARG A 1038 -29.96 8.61 39.44
N GLN A 1039 -29.72 7.32 39.67
CA GLN A 1039 -30.43 6.56 40.73
C GLN A 1039 -29.51 5.72 41.63
N THR A 1040 -29.52 6.08 42.92
CA THR A 1040 -29.13 5.34 44.15
C THR A 1040 -27.78 5.63 44.83
N LEU A 1041 -27.86 5.64 46.17
CA LEU A 1041 -27.07 6.42 47.12
C LEU A 1041 -25.96 5.55 47.75
N ASN A 1042 -24.91 5.26 46.99
CA ASN A 1042 -23.53 5.03 47.48
C ASN A 1042 -22.54 4.92 46.31
N ASP A 1043 -23.05 4.61 45.13
CA ASP A 1043 -22.36 4.58 43.82
C ASP A 1043 -22.12 5.99 43.24
N ASP A 1044 -22.64 7.04 43.88
CA ASP A 1044 -22.71 8.41 43.34
C ASP A 1044 -21.35 9.05 42.96
N ILE A 1045 -20.28 8.84 43.74
CA ILE A 1045 -18.96 9.45 43.43
C ILE A 1045 -18.25 8.62 42.35
N GLU A 1046 -18.27 7.30 42.47
CA GLU A 1046 -17.61 6.42 41.51
C GLU A 1046 -18.29 6.51 40.14
N ASN A 1047 -19.62 6.56 40.11
CA ASN A 1047 -20.39 6.83 38.89
C ASN A 1047 -20.05 8.21 38.28
N GLU A 1048 -19.89 9.25 39.10
CA GLU A 1048 -19.56 10.59 38.61
C GLU A 1048 -18.11 10.69 38.14
N VAL A 1049 -17.19 9.89 38.71
CA VAL A 1049 -15.82 9.69 38.22
C VAL A 1049 -15.79 8.87 36.94
N GLN A 1050 -16.60 7.81 36.82
CA GLN A 1050 -16.75 7.05 35.58
C GLN A 1050 -17.37 7.92 34.48
N ARG A 1051 -18.30 8.81 34.83
CA ARG A 1051 -18.84 9.84 33.93
C ARG A 1051 -17.73 10.78 33.46
N LEU A 1052 -16.88 11.28 34.36
CA LEU A 1052 -15.71 12.10 34.00
C LEU A 1052 -14.74 11.38 33.07
N LYS A 1053 -14.46 10.10 33.33
CA LYS A 1053 -13.61 9.25 32.45
C LYS A 1053 -14.24 9.07 31.07
N HIS A 1054 -15.56 8.87 31.01
CA HIS A 1054 -16.28 8.73 29.75
C HIS A 1054 -16.33 10.05 28.96
N ILE A 1055 -16.61 11.17 29.62
CA ILE A 1055 -16.56 12.50 29.01
C ILE A 1055 -15.16 12.77 28.45
N ASN A 1056 -14.09 12.51 29.22
CA ASN A 1056 -12.71 12.63 28.76
C ASN A 1056 -12.41 11.73 27.53
N GLN A 1057 -12.86 10.47 27.55
CA GLN A 1057 -12.71 9.58 26.40
C GLN A 1057 -13.42 10.13 25.15
N MET A 1058 -14.63 10.65 25.28
CA MET A 1058 -15.37 11.26 24.17
C MET A 1058 -14.70 12.55 23.69
N CYS A 1059 -14.23 13.42 24.58
CA CYS A 1059 -13.49 14.62 24.22
C CYS A 1059 -12.21 14.29 23.43
N ARG A 1060 -11.48 13.24 23.82
CA ARG A 1060 -10.32 12.74 23.05
C ARG A 1060 -10.71 12.22 21.68
N LYS A 1061 -11.83 11.50 21.55
CA LYS A 1061 -12.35 11.04 20.26
C LYS A 1061 -12.73 12.23 19.37
N MET A 1062 -13.43 13.22 19.91
CA MET A 1062 -13.84 14.44 19.19
C MET A 1062 -12.63 15.27 18.75
N SER A 1063 -11.62 15.41 19.59
CA SER A 1063 -10.34 16.07 19.24
C SER A 1063 -9.62 15.35 18.10
N ARG A 1064 -9.52 14.01 18.16
CA ARG A 1064 -8.91 13.20 17.09
C ARG A 1064 -9.69 13.28 15.77
N ALA A 1065 -11.02 13.27 15.83
CA ALA A 1065 -11.87 13.45 14.66
C ALA A 1065 -11.68 14.84 14.04
N ALA A 1066 -11.73 15.89 14.86
CA ALA A 1066 -11.53 17.27 14.40
C ALA A 1066 -10.15 17.50 13.77
N ARG A 1067 -9.07 16.90 14.31
CA ARG A 1067 -7.74 16.94 13.70
C ARG A 1067 -7.66 16.20 12.37
N ARG A 1068 -8.31 15.04 12.24
CA ARG A 1068 -8.37 14.31 10.96
C ARG A 1068 -9.15 15.07 9.89
N ILE A 1069 -10.27 15.67 10.27
CA ILE A 1069 -11.03 16.55 9.38
C ILE A 1069 -10.18 17.76 8.98
N GLY A 1070 -9.52 18.43 9.92
CA GLY A 1070 -8.61 19.56 9.65
C GLY A 1070 -7.43 19.19 8.74
N LEU A 1071 -6.84 18.00 8.91
CA LEU A 1071 -5.80 17.48 8.03
C LEU A 1071 -6.31 17.23 6.60
N SER A 1072 -7.56 16.79 6.45
CA SER A 1072 -8.18 16.58 5.14
C SER A 1072 -8.42 17.91 4.40
N TYR A 1073 -8.70 18.99 5.13
CA TYR A 1073 -8.75 20.33 4.55
C TYR A 1073 -7.40 20.82 4.01
N ASN A 1074 -6.24 20.35 4.50
CA ASN A 1074 -4.95 20.72 3.92
C ASN A 1074 -4.84 20.30 2.45
N ASN A 1075 -5.17 19.05 2.16
CA ASN A 1075 -5.08 18.51 0.81
C ASN A 1075 -6.11 19.19 -0.13
N LEU A 1076 -7.28 19.55 0.41
CA LEU A 1076 -8.30 20.28 -0.33
C LEU A 1076 -7.84 21.71 -0.66
N ILE A 1077 -7.35 22.45 0.34
CA ILE A 1077 -6.81 23.80 0.18
C ILE A 1077 -5.63 23.80 -0.80
N ASP A 1078 -4.71 22.84 -0.71
CA ASP A 1078 -3.58 22.71 -1.63
C ASP A 1078 -4.04 22.47 -3.08
N SER A 1079 -5.09 21.67 -3.27
CA SER A 1079 -5.70 21.42 -4.58
C SER A 1079 -6.41 22.66 -5.13
N GLU A 1080 -7.15 23.38 -4.29
CA GLU A 1080 -7.88 24.60 -4.66
C GLU A 1080 -6.91 25.75 -4.94
N GLN A 1081 -5.80 25.86 -4.19
CA GLN A 1081 -4.69 26.79 -4.44
C GLN A 1081 -4.00 26.51 -5.77
N MET A 1082 -3.74 25.23 -6.07
CA MET A 1082 -3.19 24.85 -7.37
C MET A 1082 -4.13 25.23 -8.53
N PHE A 1083 -5.44 25.14 -8.33
CA PHE A 1083 -6.43 25.57 -9.34
C PHE A 1083 -6.49 27.09 -9.47
N HIS A 1084 -6.41 27.84 -8.35
CA HIS A 1084 -6.28 29.30 -8.37
C HIS A 1084 -5.03 29.75 -9.13
N ASP A 1085 -3.88 29.11 -8.88
CA ASP A 1085 -2.63 29.42 -9.57
C ASP A 1085 -2.73 29.18 -11.08
N ILE A 1086 -3.40 28.11 -11.51
CA ILE A 1086 -3.71 27.81 -12.92
C ILE A 1086 -4.62 28.89 -13.54
N LEU A 1087 -5.59 29.42 -12.78
CA LEU A 1087 -6.49 30.48 -13.26
C LEU A 1087 -5.83 31.87 -13.31
N ASN A 1088 -4.75 32.08 -12.56
CA ASN A 1088 -3.97 33.32 -12.51
C ASN A 1088 -2.75 33.36 -13.42
N GLU A 1089 -2.42 32.25 -14.10
CA GLU A 1089 -1.42 32.29 -15.18
C GLU A 1089 -1.87 33.27 -16.27
N PRO A 1090 -1.03 34.23 -16.69
CA PRO A 1090 -1.39 35.19 -17.72
C PRO A 1090 -1.68 34.46 -19.03
N ALA A 1091 -2.96 34.39 -19.40
CA ALA A 1091 -3.36 33.85 -20.68
C ALA A 1091 -2.97 34.83 -21.80
N ASP A 1092 -1.81 34.64 -22.42
CA ASP A 1092 -1.44 35.32 -23.67
C ASP A 1092 -2.40 35.00 -24.85
N GLN A 1093 -3.48 34.24 -24.64
CA GLN A 1093 -4.43 33.84 -25.68
C GLN A 1093 -5.89 33.68 -25.18
N ASN A 1094 -6.56 34.74 -24.71
CA ASN A 1094 -8.00 35.01 -24.96
C ASN A 1094 -8.52 36.24 -24.19
N ASP A 1095 -8.54 37.41 -24.82
CA ASP A 1095 -9.21 38.62 -24.25
C ASP A 1095 -10.70 38.38 -23.95
N SER A 1096 -11.33 37.39 -24.60
CA SER A 1096 -12.76 37.09 -24.43
C SER A 1096 -13.11 36.29 -23.18
N LEU A 1097 -12.13 35.64 -22.53
CA LEU A 1097 -12.33 34.81 -21.33
C LEU A 1097 -11.45 35.28 -20.16
N SER A 1098 -10.60 36.28 -20.36
CA SER A 1098 -9.75 36.85 -19.31
C SER A 1098 -10.58 37.37 -18.13
N GLU A 1099 -11.72 38.04 -18.40
CA GLU A 1099 -12.63 38.50 -17.34
C GLU A 1099 -13.26 37.32 -16.58
N ASP A 1100 -13.66 36.26 -17.28
CA ASP A 1100 -14.23 35.05 -16.66
C ASP A 1100 -13.19 34.28 -15.84
N PHE A 1101 -11.94 34.17 -16.31
CA PHE A 1101 -10.85 33.54 -15.56
C PHE A 1101 -10.43 34.37 -14.35
N CYS A 1102 -10.32 35.69 -14.47
CA CYS A 1102 -10.05 36.56 -13.32
C CYS A 1102 -11.20 36.50 -12.30
N ASN A 1103 -12.46 36.50 -12.75
CA ASN A 1103 -13.62 36.34 -11.87
C ASN A 1103 -13.62 34.97 -11.20
N THR A 1104 -13.33 33.89 -11.94
CA THR A 1104 -13.26 32.52 -11.39
C THR A 1104 -12.07 32.36 -10.43
N SER A 1105 -10.93 32.99 -10.73
CA SER A 1105 -9.75 33.01 -9.86
C SER A 1105 -10.02 33.74 -8.55
N ALA A 1106 -10.68 34.89 -8.61
CA ALA A 1106 -11.11 35.63 -7.42
C ALA A 1106 -12.09 34.81 -6.57
N LEU A 1107 -13.05 34.13 -7.21
CA LEU A 1107 -13.96 33.19 -6.55
C LEU A 1107 -13.21 32.03 -5.90
N GLN A 1108 -12.18 31.52 -6.56
CA GLN A 1108 -11.35 30.44 -6.04
C GLN A 1108 -10.57 30.88 -4.80
N GLN A 1109 -10.08 32.11 -4.79
CA GLN A 1109 -9.38 32.70 -3.65
C GLN A 1109 -10.31 32.92 -2.44
N ASP A 1110 -11.55 33.32 -2.70
CA ASP A 1110 -12.60 33.43 -1.67
C ASP A 1110 -12.91 32.05 -1.06
N VAL A 1111 -13.02 31.01 -1.90
CA VAL A 1111 -13.22 29.62 -1.44
C VAL A 1111 -12.05 29.14 -0.59
N ILE A 1112 -10.81 29.36 -1.02
CA ILE A 1112 -9.60 29.00 -0.26
C ILE A 1112 -9.59 29.68 1.11
N SER A 1113 -9.81 31.00 1.17
CA SER A 1113 -9.82 31.75 2.43
C SER A 1113 -10.88 31.23 3.40
N VAL A 1114 -12.03 30.85 2.87
CA VAL A 1114 -13.17 30.34 3.62
C VAL A 1114 -12.94 28.89 4.09
N GLU A 1115 -12.23 28.06 3.32
CA GLU A 1115 -11.78 26.71 3.71
C GLU A 1115 -10.64 26.74 4.74
N GLU A 1116 -9.69 27.67 4.62
CA GLU A 1116 -8.67 27.94 5.64
C GLU A 1116 -9.30 28.34 6.98
N GLY A 1117 -10.35 29.17 6.94
CA GLY A 1117 -11.14 29.54 8.13
C GLY A 1117 -11.80 28.34 8.81
N LEU A 1118 -12.38 27.41 8.03
CA LEU A 1118 -12.96 26.17 8.55
C LEU A 1118 -11.90 25.23 9.13
N LYS A 1119 -10.77 25.07 8.45
CA LYS A 1119 -9.64 24.30 8.96
C LYS A 1119 -9.20 24.84 10.32
N SER A 1120 -8.99 26.16 10.43
CA SER A 1120 -8.64 26.80 11.70
C SER A 1120 -9.71 26.55 12.77
N ALA A 1121 -11.00 26.61 12.42
CA ALA A 1121 -12.10 26.31 13.35
C ALA A 1121 -12.05 24.87 13.89
N PHE A 1122 -11.77 23.88 13.05
CA PHE A 1122 -11.61 22.48 13.47
C PHE A 1122 -10.35 22.27 14.33
N GLU A 1123 -9.24 22.93 13.99
CA GLU A 1123 -8.02 22.88 14.80
C GLU A 1123 -8.20 23.54 16.18
N ASP A 1124 -8.88 24.68 16.23
CA ASP A 1124 -9.15 25.41 17.49
C ASP A 1124 -10.16 24.66 18.34
N PHE A 1125 -11.18 24.03 17.73
CA PHE A 1125 -12.06 23.09 18.41
C PHE A 1125 -11.28 21.91 18.99
N ALA A 1126 -10.37 21.30 18.23
CA ALA A 1126 -9.54 20.20 18.73
C ALA A 1126 -8.67 20.61 19.92
N LYS A 1127 -8.01 21.78 19.85
CA LYS A 1127 -7.23 22.34 20.96
C LYS A 1127 -8.10 22.62 22.18
N SER A 1128 -9.31 23.14 21.99
CA SER A 1128 -10.24 23.38 23.10
C SER A 1128 -10.67 22.08 23.77
N MET A 1129 -10.96 21.03 22.98
CA MET A 1129 -11.30 19.71 23.51
C MET A 1129 -10.13 19.04 24.24
N ASP A 1130 -8.89 19.24 23.79
CA ASP A 1130 -7.69 18.77 24.50
C ASP A 1130 -7.50 19.49 25.85
N GLY A 1131 -7.69 20.81 25.85
CA GLY A 1131 -7.62 21.63 27.08
C GLY A 1131 -8.64 21.16 28.11
N LEU A 1132 -9.89 20.93 27.67
CA LEU A 1132 -10.94 20.36 28.51
C LEU A 1132 -10.56 18.96 29.02
N CYS A 1133 -9.96 18.09 28.19
CA CYS A 1133 -9.48 16.79 28.66
C CYS A 1133 -8.42 16.91 29.76
N ALA A 1134 -7.45 17.81 29.60
CA ALA A 1134 -6.37 17.99 30.55
C ALA A 1134 -6.89 18.52 31.90
N GLU A 1135 -7.79 19.50 31.87
CA GLU A 1135 -8.44 20.03 33.08
C GLU A 1135 -9.30 18.98 33.78
N LEU A 1136 -10.05 18.16 33.03
CA LEU A 1136 -10.88 17.07 33.59
C LEU A 1136 -10.05 15.99 34.28
N VAL A 1137 -8.91 15.60 33.70
CA VAL A 1137 -7.99 14.62 34.29
C VAL A 1137 -7.42 15.15 35.60
N ILE A 1138 -6.86 16.37 35.58
CA ILE A 1138 -6.26 16.99 36.77
C ILE A 1138 -7.29 17.11 37.89
N LYS A 1139 -8.52 17.51 37.56
CA LYS A 1139 -9.58 17.70 38.54
C LYS A 1139 -10.07 16.37 39.11
N ALA A 1140 -10.28 15.35 38.27
CA ALA A 1140 -10.65 14.00 38.72
C ALA A 1140 -9.57 13.40 39.65
N GLU A 1141 -8.29 13.60 39.33
CA GLU A 1141 -7.17 13.13 40.17
C GLU A 1141 -7.10 13.84 41.52
N ASN A 1142 -7.31 15.16 41.56
CA ASN A 1142 -7.29 15.93 42.81
C ASN A 1142 -8.47 15.53 43.71
N THR A 1143 -9.66 15.37 43.13
CA THR A 1143 -10.84 14.93 43.88
C THR A 1143 -10.68 13.50 44.41
N ALA A 1144 -10.11 12.59 43.62
CA ALA A 1144 -9.82 11.22 44.07
C ALA A 1144 -8.80 11.20 45.22
N LYS A 1145 -7.75 12.03 45.16
CA LYS A 1145 -6.76 12.17 46.24
C LYS A 1145 -7.36 12.72 47.52
N GLU A 1146 -8.26 13.70 47.41
CA GLU A 1146 -8.90 14.32 48.57
C GLU A 1146 -9.89 13.35 49.24
N LEU A 1147 -10.67 12.60 48.45
CA LEU A 1147 -11.54 11.53 48.94
C LEU A 1147 -10.75 10.42 49.66
N GLU A 1148 -9.65 9.97 49.05
CA GLU A 1148 -8.82 8.92 49.63
C GLU A 1148 -8.13 9.39 50.92
N LYS A 1149 -7.70 10.65 50.98
CA LYS A 1149 -7.17 11.27 52.20
C LYS A 1149 -8.22 11.26 53.32
N THR A 1150 -9.44 11.72 53.07
CA THR A 1150 -10.51 11.75 54.08
C THR A 1150 -10.95 10.34 54.49
N ARG A 1151 -10.90 9.36 53.57
CA ARG A 1151 -11.16 7.94 53.87
C ARG A 1151 -10.08 7.35 54.78
N LEU A 1152 -8.81 7.64 54.50
CA LEU A 1152 -7.67 7.18 55.30
C LEU A 1152 -7.68 7.76 56.72
N GLU A 1153 -8.07 9.03 56.88
CA GLU A 1153 -8.27 9.68 58.18
C GLU A 1153 -9.37 8.99 59.01
N MET A 1154 -10.50 8.61 58.39
CA MET A 1154 -11.55 7.82 59.05
C MET A 1154 -11.05 6.43 59.48
N VAL A 1155 -10.34 5.72 58.60
CA VAL A 1155 -9.83 4.36 58.87
C VAL A 1155 -8.76 4.36 59.97
N THR A 1156 -7.90 5.38 60.01
CA THR A 1156 -6.86 5.50 61.05
C THR A 1156 -7.43 5.79 62.44
N GLU A 1157 -8.51 6.57 62.55
CA GLU A 1157 -9.18 6.81 63.84
C GLU A 1157 -10.03 5.61 64.30
N ASP A 1158 -10.70 4.90 63.39
CA ASP A 1158 -11.40 3.65 63.71
C ASP A 1158 -10.40 2.62 64.25
N LEU A 1159 -9.23 2.44 63.63
CA LEU A 1159 -8.16 1.55 64.10
C LEU A 1159 -7.61 1.94 65.50
N GLN A 1160 -7.50 3.23 65.82
CA GLN A 1160 -7.12 3.70 67.16
C GLN A 1160 -8.21 3.44 68.22
N SER A 1161 -9.48 3.45 67.82
CA SER A 1161 -10.61 3.09 68.69
C SER A 1161 -10.64 1.59 69.04
N TYR A 1162 -10.15 0.73 68.14
CA TYR A 1162 -10.03 -0.72 68.37
C TYR A 1162 -8.76 -1.09 69.15
N SER A 1163 -7.65 -0.35 68.97
CA SER A 1163 -6.39 -0.56 69.70
C SER A 1163 -6.53 -0.41 71.22
N THR A 1164 -7.51 0.35 71.71
CA THR A 1164 -7.70 0.59 73.15
C THR A 1164 -8.55 -0.45 73.89
N LYS A 1165 -9.00 -1.54 73.25
CA LYS A 1165 -9.85 -2.58 73.88
C LYS A 1165 -9.15 -3.90 74.26
N GLY A 1166 -7.82 -3.94 74.27
CA GLY A 1166 -7.10 -5.17 74.63
C GLY A 1166 -5.80 -4.97 75.41
N SER A 1167 -5.86 -4.58 76.70
CA SER A 1167 -4.89 -5.03 77.72
C SER A 1167 -5.31 -4.69 79.16
N LEU A 1168 -5.40 -5.75 79.98
CA LEU A 1168 -5.22 -5.93 81.42
C LEU A 1168 -5.55 -4.85 82.49
N ARG A 1169 -6.08 -5.40 83.60
CA ARG A 1169 -6.19 -4.87 84.98
C ARG A 1169 -4.99 -4.01 85.43
N GLY A 1170 -5.28 -2.98 86.24
CA GLY A 1170 -4.43 -2.57 87.36
C GLY A 1170 -4.20 -1.06 87.53
N ASP A 1171 -5.01 -0.45 88.41
CA ASP A 1171 -4.70 0.60 89.40
C ASP A 1171 -4.14 2.00 89.05
N TYR A 1172 -4.81 2.99 89.69
CA TYR A 1172 -4.49 4.38 90.06
C TYR A 1172 -3.97 5.42 89.05
N GLY A 1173 -4.69 6.57 88.99
CA GLY A 1173 -4.03 7.89 88.94
C GLY A 1173 -4.49 8.89 87.88
N VAL A 1174 -5.47 9.73 88.26
CA VAL A 1174 -5.66 11.18 87.98
C VAL A 1174 -4.95 11.83 86.77
N GLY A 1175 -5.76 12.39 85.87
CA GLY A 1175 -5.64 13.81 85.44
C GLY A 1175 -5.00 14.10 84.07
N GLY A 1176 -5.84 14.48 83.09
CA GLY A 1176 -5.40 15.15 81.86
C GLY A 1176 -6.44 15.07 80.75
N SER A 1177 -7.30 16.08 80.64
CA SER A 1177 -8.29 16.20 79.56
C SER A 1177 -7.61 16.58 78.23
N SER A 1178 -7.55 15.66 77.28
CA SER A 1178 -7.63 15.99 75.86
C SER A 1178 -8.95 15.47 75.32
N PHE A 1179 -9.71 16.34 74.68
CA PHE A 1179 -10.98 16.02 74.02
C PHE A 1179 -10.75 14.86 73.04
N ARG A 1180 -11.29 13.68 73.34
CA ARG A 1180 -11.51 12.64 72.32
C ARG A 1180 -12.78 13.01 71.58
N GLU A 1181 -12.64 13.37 70.31
CA GLU A 1181 -13.81 13.57 69.45
C GLU A 1181 -14.59 12.27 69.35
N ASN A 1182 -15.91 12.40 69.44
CA ASN A 1182 -16.84 11.27 69.47
C ASN A 1182 -16.83 10.60 68.08
N PRO A 1183 -16.68 9.27 67.93
CA PRO A 1183 -16.67 8.60 66.62
C PRO A 1183 -17.91 8.88 65.73
N ASP A 1184 -19.03 9.28 66.32
CA ASP A 1184 -20.21 9.75 65.58
C ASP A 1184 -19.99 11.12 64.91
N PHE A 1185 -19.15 12.00 65.47
CA PHE A 1185 -18.81 13.30 64.89
C PHE A 1185 -17.91 13.16 63.64
N VAL A 1186 -16.95 12.23 63.68
CA VAL A 1186 -16.02 11.94 62.58
C VAL A 1186 -16.74 11.31 61.40
N LYS A 1187 -17.67 10.37 61.65
CA LYS A 1187 -18.57 9.84 60.61
C LYS A 1187 -19.44 10.95 60.00
N THR A 1188 -19.98 11.85 60.82
CA THR A 1188 -20.78 12.98 60.33
C THR A 1188 -19.94 13.94 59.48
N SER A 1189 -18.67 14.17 59.86
CA SER A 1189 -17.69 14.95 59.10
C SER A 1189 -17.34 14.31 57.75
N PHE A 1190 -17.10 13.00 57.71
CA PHE A 1190 -16.85 12.24 56.48
C PHE A 1190 -18.03 12.31 55.51
N TYR A 1191 -19.27 12.07 55.97
CA TYR A 1191 -20.44 12.17 55.11
C TYR A 1191 -20.73 13.60 54.65
N ALA A 1192 -20.41 14.62 55.46
CA ALA A 1192 -20.46 16.02 55.04
C ALA A 1192 -19.43 16.33 53.94
N ALA A 1193 -18.18 15.88 54.11
CA ALA A 1193 -17.13 16.04 53.10
C ALA A 1193 -17.44 15.27 51.80
N LYS A 1194 -17.94 14.03 51.91
CA LYS A 1194 -18.41 13.22 50.77
C LYS A 1194 -19.50 13.95 49.97
N ASN A 1195 -20.47 14.56 50.64
CA ASN A 1195 -21.54 15.30 49.98
C ASN A 1195 -21.02 16.59 49.30
N THR A 1196 -20.11 17.32 49.94
CA THR A 1196 -19.46 18.50 49.35
C THR A 1196 -18.69 18.14 48.08
N ILE A 1197 -17.89 17.06 48.14
CA ILE A 1197 -17.13 16.54 47.00
C ILE A 1197 -18.07 16.11 45.86
N LEU A 1198 -19.18 15.44 46.20
CA LEU A 1198 -20.17 15.02 45.22
C LEU A 1198 -20.88 16.21 44.55
N GLU A 1199 -21.21 17.25 45.30
CA GLU A 1199 -21.78 18.50 44.74
C GLU A 1199 -20.77 19.21 43.81
N GLU A 1200 -19.49 19.24 44.19
CA GLU A 1200 -18.43 19.82 43.36
C GLU A 1200 -18.22 19.03 42.06
N LEU A 1201 -18.24 17.69 42.12
CA LEU A 1201 -18.16 16.81 40.94
C LEU A 1201 -19.36 17.00 40.00
N ARG A 1202 -20.58 17.02 40.55
CA ARG A 1202 -21.81 17.25 39.77
C ARG A 1202 -21.82 18.62 39.11
N SER A 1203 -21.40 19.65 39.85
CA SER A 1203 -21.26 21.02 39.31
C SER A 1203 -20.19 21.08 38.21
N THR A 1204 -19.10 20.34 38.36
CA THR A 1204 -18.01 20.28 37.39
C THR A 1204 -18.46 19.60 36.11
N ASN A 1205 -19.07 18.42 36.19
CA ASN A 1205 -19.59 17.72 35.02
C ASN A 1205 -20.63 18.55 34.27
N ALA A 1206 -21.53 19.24 34.98
CA ALA A 1206 -22.49 20.14 34.36
C ALA A 1206 -21.82 21.32 33.64
N ALA A 1207 -20.79 21.92 34.24
CA ALA A 1207 -20.04 23.01 33.62
C ALA A 1207 -19.27 22.54 32.37
N THR A 1208 -18.65 21.37 32.44
CA THR A 1208 -17.92 20.76 31.32
C THR A 1208 -18.85 20.40 30.17
N GLU A 1209 -20.02 19.82 30.44
CA GLU A 1209 -21.02 19.55 29.40
C GLU A 1209 -21.52 20.84 28.73
N GLU A 1210 -21.69 21.92 29.49
CA GLU A 1210 -22.05 23.24 28.95
C GLU A 1210 -20.93 23.85 28.10
N ASP A 1211 -19.67 23.70 28.50
CA ASP A 1211 -18.53 24.17 27.70
C ASP A 1211 -18.38 23.36 26.40
N ILE A 1212 -18.52 22.03 26.45
CA ILE A 1212 -18.55 21.18 25.25
C ILE A 1212 -19.69 21.62 24.31
N ARG A 1213 -20.88 21.87 24.86
CA ARG A 1213 -22.03 22.39 24.10
C ARG A 1213 -21.73 23.74 23.46
N ARG A 1214 -21.07 24.65 24.17
CA ARG A 1214 -20.67 25.95 23.65
C ARG A 1214 -19.65 25.81 22.51
N GLN A 1215 -18.66 24.94 22.65
CA GLN A 1215 -17.65 24.69 21.60
C GLN A 1215 -18.27 24.06 20.35
N LEU A 1216 -19.16 23.08 20.52
CA LEU A 1216 -19.92 22.49 19.41
C LEU A 1216 -20.80 23.51 18.71
N SER A 1217 -21.47 24.38 19.47
CA SER A 1217 -22.31 25.44 18.91
C SER A 1217 -21.49 26.50 18.17
N ALA A 1218 -20.30 26.84 18.66
CA ALA A 1218 -19.37 27.75 17.99
C ALA A 1218 -18.88 27.18 16.66
N LEU A 1219 -18.46 25.91 16.64
CA LEU A 1219 -18.07 25.20 15.42
C LEU A 1219 -19.23 25.12 14.43
N GLN A 1220 -20.43 24.78 14.90
CA GLN A 1220 -21.66 24.78 14.09
C GLN A 1220 -21.96 26.17 13.50
N LYS A 1221 -21.77 27.24 14.27
CA LYS A 1221 -21.99 28.61 13.80
C LYS A 1221 -20.99 28.99 12.71
N GLN A 1222 -19.71 28.66 12.88
CA GLN A 1222 -18.68 28.92 11.86
C GLN A 1222 -18.93 28.11 10.58
N MET A 1223 -19.39 26.86 10.69
CA MET A 1223 -19.83 26.06 9.55
C MET A 1223 -21.09 26.64 8.88
N ALA A 1224 -22.02 27.20 9.64
CA ALA A 1224 -23.21 27.85 9.09
C ALA A 1224 -22.87 29.18 8.39
N GLU A 1225 -21.92 29.95 8.94
CA GLU A 1225 -21.39 31.19 8.36
C GLU A 1225 -20.64 30.92 7.05
N TYR A 1226 -19.88 29.83 6.96
CA TYR A 1226 -19.28 29.33 5.70
C TYR A 1226 -20.33 29.15 4.59
N HIS A 1227 -21.49 28.57 4.92
CA HIS A 1227 -22.58 28.36 3.96
C HIS A 1227 -23.34 29.65 3.59
N HIS A 1228 -23.48 30.59 4.53
CA HIS A 1228 -24.08 31.91 4.24
C HIS A 1228 -23.13 32.85 3.49
N GLY A 1229 -21.81 32.76 3.72
CA GLY A 1229 -20.78 33.53 3.00
C GLY A 1229 -20.77 33.21 1.50
N ASN A 1230 -20.76 31.92 1.14
CA ASN A 1230 -20.81 31.47 -0.26
C ASN A 1230 -22.14 31.75 -0.98
N THR A 1231 -23.23 31.96 -0.24
CA THR A 1231 -24.54 32.32 -0.82
C THR A 1231 -24.78 33.82 -0.88
N SER A 1232 -24.10 34.63 -0.06
CA SER A 1232 -24.27 36.09 0.00
C SER A 1232 -23.24 36.88 -0.81
N SER A 1233 -22.03 36.34 -1.05
CA SER A 1233 -21.05 36.94 -1.98
C SER A 1233 -21.51 36.89 -3.44
N HIS A 1234 -22.50 36.04 -3.77
CA HIS A 1234 -23.02 35.83 -5.12
C HIS A 1234 -24.41 36.43 -5.36
N GLY A 1235 -24.74 37.53 -4.68
CA GLY A 1235 -26.01 38.24 -4.82
C GLY A 1235 -26.23 38.96 -6.17
N GLY A 1236 -25.34 38.83 -7.15
CA GLY A 1236 -25.50 39.44 -8.47
C GLY A 1236 -25.19 38.45 -9.59
N ASN A 1237 -26.20 38.11 -10.40
CA ASN A 1237 -26.10 37.52 -11.74
C ASN A 1237 -26.07 35.99 -11.93
N ILE A 1238 -26.79 35.20 -11.12
CA ILE A 1238 -27.30 33.89 -11.61
C ILE A 1238 -28.78 33.73 -11.24
N SER A 1239 -29.66 34.17 -12.14
CA SER A 1239 -31.09 33.87 -12.08
C SER A 1239 -31.38 32.49 -12.69
N GLY A 1240 -31.86 31.55 -11.86
CA GLY A 1240 -32.61 30.39 -12.34
C GLY A 1240 -32.23 29.05 -11.72
N ASN A 1241 -33.16 28.50 -10.92
CA ASN A 1241 -33.37 27.06 -10.68
C ASN A 1241 -32.46 26.24 -9.74
N HIS A 1242 -31.95 26.80 -8.63
CA HIS A 1242 -31.40 25.94 -7.55
C HIS A 1242 -31.80 26.29 -6.11
N SER A 1243 -32.70 27.25 -5.89
CA SER A 1243 -33.06 27.75 -4.55
C SER A 1243 -34.05 26.88 -3.74
N GLY A 1244 -34.34 25.65 -4.16
CA GLY A 1244 -35.40 24.80 -3.56
C GLY A 1244 -34.93 23.68 -2.63
N LEU A 1245 -33.62 23.39 -2.53
CA LEU A 1245 -33.13 22.14 -1.93
C LEU A 1245 -32.38 22.29 -0.59
N PHE A 1246 -32.12 23.51 -0.11
CA PHE A 1246 -31.22 23.71 1.04
C PHE A 1246 -31.84 24.33 2.30
N SER A 1247 -33.14 24.65 2.34
CA SER A 1247 -33.73 25.37 3.49
C SER A 1247 -34.46 24.51 4.54
N ASN A 1248 -34.68 23.21 4.32
CA ASN A 1248 -35.64 22.45 5.15
C ASN A 1248 -35.06 21.35 6.06
N SER A 1249 -33.74 21.19 6.18
CA SER A 1249 -33.15 20.10 6.99
C SER A 1249 -32.51 20.52 8.33
N TRP A 1250 -32.62 21.78 8.76
CA TRP A 1250 -31.93 22.29 9.97
C TRP A 1250 -32.85 22.77 11.10
N LYS A 1251 -34.14 22.39 11.07
CA LYS A 1251 -35.06 22.54 12.20
C LYS A 1251 -35.49 21.18 12.73
N ILE A 1252 -34.58 20.46 13.39
CA ILE A 1252 -34.86 19.46 14.42
C ILE A 1252 -33.79 19.61 15.50
#